data_AF-A0A2U2MT01-F1
#
_entry.id   AF-A0A2U2MT01-F1
#
_cell.length_a   1.000
_cell.length_b   1.000
_cell.length_c   1.000
_cell.angle_alpha   90.00
_cell.angle_beta   90.00
_cell.angle_gamma   90.00
#
_symmetry.space_group_name_H-M   'P 1'
#
loop_
_entity.id
_entity.type
_entity.pdbx_description
1 polymer ?
#
loop_
_entity_poly.entity_id
_entity_poly.type
_entity_poly.pdbx_seq_one_letter_code
_entity_poly.pdbx_strand_id
1 'polypeptide(L)'
;MTVAGLAAVALAATPFIAPMTANAAGANEGVVASAAARAAAGVATVGGQSYNTLSAALAAAKPGETVTLTADSSETVRVEKKITVTSANGAVYSGTMSVHDGATITGMTFALTGANGATTSVAVRGAGDVKITNNVFGVADNADLSQSYNAIHLSQGSARVVIEGNTFNFRTVTKNKDRVAVNIQGNPTISNVTVTNNTLNVSGDDAGKGSILLVEAFGNANPGYGITNLAVTDNKVAVPEGLGDNVQGVVVQGVQGLTFTGNTFTGMYQALGNGALPGQTSSNADVTAGGNDFTGTNLGYNVNVPTGGLTIVEDDKAPADRATIVAGVRQDDGSVVAYRTLSAAIDSIKDNGTVVLLADSTSGAVVPAGKTVTLDLDGFALSSAADHAVVNNGTLTIVDSSDAKSGKVTTTATGKSAVFNQGTATLEAGTFAGAEGADVVANGDAADAKLTIKGGTFRAAPKVAYVVKGFGLLKNADGTYGVAEAKLSLANEKVSYDVAKGELTGDAAVKLVDPKLNVEGYAVTADKTQLEAINQAIKDGKTEGDFTLTFTAAKDGVADDTLTAEATVTLTKQANPQPAPEVRLSISGRDVKDGRLTLKVGETRDLVGSIDVKSLQGAGSAKASEGFTAKTLWTSSDVKVAGFDKAAKFNDQDLQDTQRLVAISPGKATVTFAVLDPATGEPVEGLAPATLEVTVVSGGAAPKTEPAAKAQSTVKAPAGLTAAQTAVKQPLARTGAGVASVAMAMMLLAAAGAVFAIARRRQA
;
A
#
# COMPACT_ATOMS: atom_id res chain seq x y z
N MET A 1 -26.42 13.24 29.09
CA MET A 1 -27.26 14.12 29.94
C MET A 1 -26.89 15.56 29.61
N THR A 2 -27.86 16.46 29.46
CA THR A 2 -27.73 17.91 29.19
C THR A 2 -26.87 18.38 28.00
N VAL A 3 -27.55 18.94 26.99
CA VAL A 3 -27.01 19.78 25.91
C VAL A 3 -27.11 21.25 26.32
N ALA A 4 -26.04 22.03 26.17
CA ALA A 4 -26.03 23.50 26.11
C ALA A 4 -24.63 23.96 25.61
N GLY A 5 -24.48 24.98 24.76
CA GLY A 5 -25.46 25.78 24.05
C GLY A 5 -24.80 26.59 22.91
N LEU A 6 -25.58 26.95 21.90
CA LEU A 6 -25.11 27.73 20.73
C LEU A 6 -24.69 29.16 21.12
N ALA A 7 -23.63 29.65 20.47
CA ALA A 7 -23.46 31.07 20.16
C ALA A 7 -23.16 31.21 18.66
N ALA A 8 -24.22 31.40 17.86
CA ALA A 8 -24.08 31.61 16.43
C ALA A 8 -23.63 33.05 16.15
N VAL A 9 -22.39 33.22 15.68
CA VAL A 9 -21.93 34.49 15.11
C VAL A 9 -22.47 34.59 13.69
N ALA A 10 -23.29 35.62 13.43
CA ALA A 10 -23.89 35.83 12.12
C ALA A 10 -22.83 36.23 11.10
N LEU A 11 -22.46 35.31 10.22
CA LEU A 11 -21.61 35.59 9.07
C LEU A 11 -22.42 36.40 8.04
N ALA A 12 -22.09 37.68 7.88
CA ALA A 12 -22.73 38.52 6.87
C ALA A 12 -22.32 38.03 5.47
N ALA A 13 -23.29 37.51 4.71
CA ALA A 13 -23.05 37.01 3.36
C ALA A 13 -22.66 38.17 2.43
N THR A 14 -21.39 38.21 2.03
CA THR A 14 -20.94 38.99 0.87
C THR A 14 -21.41 38.28 -0.41
N PRO A 15 -21.80 39.02 -1.46
CA PRO A 15 -22.22 38.39 -2.71
C PRO A 15 -21.04 37.69 -3.37
N PHE A 16 -21.21 36.39 -3.63
CA PHE A 16 -20.27 35.56 -4.38
C PHE A 16 -20.15 36.11 -5.82
N ILE A 17 -19.09 36.87 -6.10
CA ILE A 17 -18.72 37.21 -7.48
C ILE A 17 -18.06 35.97 -8.06
N ALA A 18 -18.68 35.40 -9.10
CA ALA A 18 -18.13 34.24 -9.79
C ALA A 18 -16.72 34.54 -10.34
N PRO A 19 -15.78 33.57 -10.33
CA PRO A 19 -14.46 33.78 -10.88
C PRO A 19 -14.57 34.13 -12.37
N MET A 20 -14.19 35.36 -12.73
CA MET A 20 -14.07 35.73 -14.13
C MET A 20 -12.93 34.91 -14.74
N THR A 21 -13.28 34.01 -15.66
CA THR A 21 -12.31 33.23 -16.43
C THR A 21 -11.50 34.18 -17.32
N ALA A 22 -10.32 34.56 -16.86
CA ALA A 22 -9.40 35.44 -17.57
C ALA A 22 -8.77 34.71 -18.76
N ASN A 23 -9.44 34.73 -19.91
CA ASN A 23 -8.86 34.30 -21.17
C ASN A 23 -7.95 35.42 -21.71
N ALA A 24 -6.72 35.49 -21.21
CA ALA A 24 -5.73 36.48 -21.60
C ALA A 24 -5.09 36.13 -22.96
N ALA A 25 -5.88 36.21 -24.03
CA ALA A 25 -5.42 36.11 -25.41
C ALA A 25 -6.37 36.86 -26.36
N GLY A 26 -5.92 37.99 -26.92
CA GLY A 26 -6.63 38.70 -27.99
C GLY A 26 -7.57 39.82 -27.53
N ALA A 27 -7.02 40.94 -27.07
CA ALA A 27 -7.75 42.20 -26.89
C ALA A 27 -6.96 43.38 -27.46
N ASN A 28 -6.53 43.27 -28.72
CA ASN A 28 -5.87 44.39 -29.42
C ASN A 28 -6.21 44.42 -30.91
N GLU A 29 -7.49 44.63 -31.24
CA GLU A 29 -7.91 45.37 -32.45
C GLU A 29 -9.39 45.77 -32.35
N GLY A 30 -9.70 47.05 -32.61
CA GLY A 30 -11.04 47.45 -33.05
C GLY A 30 -12.07 48.02 -32.05
N VAL A 31 -11.78 49.13 -31.36
CA VAL A 31 -12.72 50.28 -31.28
C VAL A 31 -11.94 51.59 -31.20
N VAL A 32 -11.87 52.35 -32.29
CA VAL A 32 -11.38 53.73 -32.29
C VAL A 32 -12.45 54.71 -31.79
N ALA A 33 -12.62 54.78 -30.48
CA ALA A 33 -13.22 55.96 -29.84
C ALA A 33 -12.22 57.13 -29.96
N SER A 34 -12.66 58.29 -30.44
CA SER A 34 -11.73 59.40 -30.72
C SER A 34 -11.10 59.94 -29.44
N ALA A 35 -9.81 60.30 -29.52
CA ALA A 35 -9.04 60.79 -28.37
C ALA A 35 -9.67 62.03 -27.69
N ALA A 36 -10.47 62.80 -28.43
CA ALA A 36 -11.22 63.95 -27.92
C ALA A 36 -12.34 63.58 -26.92
N ALA A 37 -12.97 62.40 -27.05
CA ALA A 37 -14.01 61.95 -26.12
C ALA A 37 -13.41 61.44 -24.80
N ARG A 38 -12.22 60.82 -24.84
CA ARG A 38 -11.46 60.43 -23.64
C ARG A 38 -10.95 61.63 -22.83
N ALA A 39 -10.74 62.79 -23.46
CA ALA A 39 -10.26 64.00 -22.77
C ALA A 39 -11.29 64.63 -21.80
N ALA A 40 -12.56 64.21 -21.83
CA ALA A 40 -13.63 64.73 -20.96
C ALA A 40 -13.85 63.92 -19.67
N ALA A 41 -13.28 62.71 -19.57
CA ALA A 41 -13.34 61.87 -18.38
C ALA A 41 -11.94 61.78 -17.76
N GLY A 42 -11.77 62.26 -16.54
CA GLY A 42 -10.48 62.26 -15.86
C GLY A 42 -9.94 60.84 -15.61
N VAL A 43 -8.62 60.75 -15.42
CA VAL A 43 -7.88 59.52 -15.13
C VAL A 43 -8.28 58.91 -13.79
N ALA A 44 -8.66 59.73 -12.81
CA ALA A 44 -9.11 59.27 -11.50
C ALA A 44 -10.25 60.11 -10.92
N THR A 45 -10.92 59.58 -9.91
CA THR A 45 -11.99 60.25 -9.15
C THR A 45 -11.81 60.09 -7.65
N VAL A 46 -12.24 61.08 -6.87
CA VAL A 46 -12.40 60.99 -5.40
C VAL A 46 -13.52 61.93 -4.96
N GLY A 47 -14.37 61.49 -4.02
CA GLY A 47 -15.51 62.28 -3.55
C GLY A 47 -16.53 62.66 -4.64
N GLY A 48 -16.57 61.92 -5.76
CA GLY A 48 -17.37 62.24 -6.94
C GLY A 48 -16.75 63.29 -7.88
N GLN A 49 -15.64 63.92 -7.51
CA GLN A 49 -14.90 64.84 -8.37
C GLN A 49 -13.91 64.08 -9.26
N SER A 50 -13.77 64.50 -10.52
CA SER A 50 -12.84 63.90 -11.49
C SER A 50 -11.56 64.72 -11.65
N TYR A 51 -10.44 64.03 -11.87
CA TYR A 51 -9.09 64.60 -11.93
C TYR A 51 -8.35 64.07 -13.17
N ASN A 52 -7.61 64.94 -13.85
CA ASN A 52 -6.89 64.61 -15.08
C ASN A 52 -5.68 63.67 -14.86
N THR A 53 -5.26 63.44 -13.61
CA THR A 53 -4.16 62.55 -13.24
C THR A 53 -4.47 61.82 -11.93
N LEU A 54 -3.91 60.63 -11.74
CA LEU A 54 -4.03 59.89 -10.48
C LEU A 54 -3.34 60.65 -9.33
N SER A 55 -2.18 61.24 -9.60
CA SER A 55 -1.43 62.06 -8.63
C SER A 55 -2.28 63.21 -8.06
N ALA A 56 -3.07 63.90 -8.89
CA ALA A 56 -3.94 64.98 -8.44
C ALA A 56 -5.11 64.49 -7.55
N ALA A 57 -5.70 63.33 -7.86
CA ALA A 57 -6.73 62.72 -7.02
C ALA A 57 -6.19 62.30 -5.64
N LEU A 58 -5.02 61.66 -5.60
CA LEU A 58 -4.34 61.29 -4.35
C LEU A 58 -3.97 62.52 -3.49
N ALA A 59 -3.52 63.60 -4.13
CA ALA A 59 -3.23 64.87 -3.47
C ALA A 59 -4.50 65.53 -2.88
N ALA A 60 -5.66 65.40 -3.55
CA ALA A 60 -6.94 65.95 -3.08
C ALA A 60 -7.64 65.10 -2.01
N ALA A 61 -7.48 63.78 -2.03
CA ALA A 61 -8.16 62.84 -1.14
C ALA A 61 -7.91 63.13 0.36
N LYS A 62 -8.92 62.93 1.20
CA LYS A 62 -8.83 63.00 2.67
C LYS A 62 -8.71 61.60 3.27
N PRO A 63 -8.11 61.44 4.47
CA PRO A 63 -8.10 60.16 5.18
C PRO A 63 -9.51 59.54 5.28
N GLY A 64 -9.62 58.25 4.96
CA GLY A 64 -10.87 57.50 4.88
C GLY A 64 -11.59 57.55 3.52
N GLU A 65 -11.22 58.46 2.60
CA GLU A 65 -11.81 58.50 1.26
C GLU A 65 -11.26 57.39 0.34
N THR A 66 -12.00 57.12 -0.74
CA THR A 66 -11.59 56.19 -1.81
C THR A 66 -11.23 56.98 -3.07
N VAL A 67 -10.04 56.73 -3.61
CA VAL A 67 -9.58 57.19 -4.93
C VAL A 67 -9.78 56.06 -5.92
N THR A 68 -10.55 56.31 -6.98
CA THR A 68 -10.84 55.32 -8.03
C THR A 68 -10.15 55.72 -9.33
N LEU A 69 -9.24 54.88 -9.82
CA LEU A 69 -8.68 54.96 -11.16
C LEU A 69 -9.74 54.59 -12.20
N THR A 70 -10.00 55.49 -13.16
CA THR A 70 -11.09 55.38 -14.15
C THR A 70 -10.60 55.24 -15.59
N ALA A 71 -9.30 55.43 -15.84
CA ALA A 71 -8.61 55.16 -17.10
C ALA A 71 -7.14 54.75 -16.82
N ASP A 72 -6.48 54.14 -17.80
CA ASP A 72 -5.10 53.64 -17.66
C ASP A 72 -4.12 54.75 -17.24
N SER A 73 -3.15 54.42 -16.38
CA SER A 73 -2.09 55.36 -15.98
C SER A 73 -0.74 54.67 -15.77
N SER A 74 0.33 55.34 -16.19
CA SER A 74 1.73 54.95 -15.97
C SER A 74 2.47 55.93 -15.06
N GLU A 75 1.76 56.82 -14.36
CA GLU A 75 2.32 57.77 -13.41
C GLU A 75 3.05 57.05 -12.28
N THR A 76 4.19 57.59 -11.81
CA THR A 76 4.78 57.19 -10.52
C THR A 76 4.16 58.04 -9.41
N VAL A 77 3.42 57.42 -8.48
CA VAL A 77 2.62 58.15 -7.47
C VAL A 77 2.98 57.78 -6.04
N ARG A 78 2.58 58.63 -5.08
CA ARG A 78 2.65 58.36 -3.64
C ARG A 78 1.26 58.36 -3.01
N VAL A 79 0.99 57.36 -2.18
CA VAL A 79 -0.22 57.25 -1.36
C VAL A 79 0.17 57.58 0.08
N GLU A 80 0.22 58.88 0.39
CA GLU A 80 0.76 59.42 1.66
C GLU A 80 -0.28 59.47 2.81
N LYS A 81 -1.50 59.01 2.56
CA LYS A 81 -2.65 59.15 3.47
C LYS A 81 -3.32 57.80 3.69
N LYS A 82 -4.02 57.66 4.82
CA LYS A 82 -4.88 56.51 5.15
C LYS A 82 -6.14 56.50 4.28
N ILE A 83 -5.99 56.12 3.02
CA ILE A 83 -7.06 56.11 2.00
C ILE A 83 -7.14 54.75 1.32
N THR A 84 -8.27 54.50 0.66
CA THR A 84 -8.43 53.36 -0.25
C THR A 84 -8.10 53.79 -1.67
N VAL A 85 -7.35 52.99 -2.41
CA VAL A 85 -7.10 53.16 -3.85
C VAL A 85 -7.64 51.94 -4.58
N THR A 86 -8.47 52.16 -5.60
CA THR A 86 -9.13 51.10 -6.38
C THR A 86 -9.25 51.45 -7.85
N SER A 87 -9.67 50.50 -8.69
CA SER A 87 -9.88 50.72 -10.13
C SER A 87 -11.31 50.41 -10.56
N ALA A 88 -11.76 51.07 -11.62
CA ALA A 88 -13.04 50.81 -12.30
C ALA A 88 -12.82 50.69 -13.81
N ASN A 89 -13.84 50.22 -14.53
CA ASN A 89 -13.86 50.17 -16.00
C ASN A 89 -12.72 49.36 -16.65
N GLY A 90 -12.06 48.47 -15.90
CA GLY A 90 -10.90 47.71 -16.37
C GLY A 90 -9.61 48.53 -16.50
N ALA A 91 -9.53 49.71 -15.86
CA ALA A 91 -8.37 50.58 -15.92
C ALA A 91 -7.09 49.90 -15.40
N VAL A 92 -6.02 49.96 -16.20
CA VAL A 92 -4.73 49.31 -15.92
C VAL A 92 -3.71 50.33 -15.42
N TYR A 93 -3.05 50.01 -14.30
CA TYR A 93 -1.94 50.81 -13.78
C TYR A 93 -0.61 50.13 -14.11
N SER A 94 0.29 50.86 -14.77
CA SER A 94 1.60 50.34 -15.24
C SER A 94 2.81 51.08 -14.64
N GLY A 95 2.56 52.06 -13.76
CA GLY A 95 3.60 52.79 -13.03
C GLY A 95 3.95 52.16 -11.68
N THR A 96 4.74 52.89 -10.88
CA THR A 96 5.09 52.50 -9.50
C THR A 96 4.27 53.30 -8.49
N MET A 97 3.53 52.61 -7.62
CA MET A 97 2.77 53.19 -6.52
C MET A 97 3.53 53.01 -5.20
N SER A 98 4.02 54.11 -4.62
CA SER A 98 4.65 54.07 -3.28
C SER A 98 3.60 54.30 -2.20
N VAL A 99 3.53 53.43 -1.20
CA VAL A 99 2.44 53.37 -0.21
C VAL A 99 2.96 53.63 1.21
N HIS A 100 2.29 54.53 1.92
CA HIS A 100 2.57 54.90 3.32
C HIS A 100 1.47 54.40 4.28
N ASP A 101 1.65 54.69 5.56
CA ASP A 101 0.91 54.11 6.68
C ASP A 101 -0.62 54.06 6.52
N GLY A 102 -1.20 52.88 6.76
CA GLY A 102 -2.65 52.66 6.88
C GLY A 102 -3.45 52.83 5.59
N ALA A 103 -2.80 52.86 4.42
CA ALA A 103 -3.48 52.85 3.13
C ALA A 103 -3.95 51.44 2.73
N THR A 104 -5.02 51.37 1.93
CA THR A 104 -5.55 50.12 1.36
C THR A 104 -5.54 50.19 -0.16
N ILE A 105 -4.88 49.24 -0.82
CA ILE A 105 -4.84 49.11 -2.29
C ILE A 105 -5.67 47.88 -2.66
N THR A 106 -6.81 48.08 -3.35
CA THR A 106 -7.75 46.97 -3.59
C THR A 106 -8.51 47.05 -4.91
N GLY A 107 -8.78 45.92 -5.55
CA GLY A 107 -9.51 45.88 -6.83
C GLY A 107 -8.80 46.61 -7.97
N MET A 108 -7.46 46.72 -7.91
CA MET A 108 -6.63 47.29 -8.96
C MET A 108 -6.18 46.21 -9.97
N THR A 109 -6.01 46.59 -11.23
CA THR A 109 -5.23 45.81 -12.21
C THR A 109 -3.88 46.48 -12.45
N PHE A 110 -2.81 45.76 -12.17
CA PHE A 110 -1.42 46.18 -12.36
C PHE A 110 -0.77 45.41 -13.52
N ALA A 111 -0.19 46.12 -14.49
CA ALA A 111 0.56 45.50 -15.59
C ALA A 111 1.84 46.31 -15.89
N LEU A 112 2.98 45.88 -15.35
CA LEU A 112 4.25 46.58 -15.55
C LEU A 112 4.79 46.38 -16.97
N THR A 113 5.31 47.45 -17.56
CA THR A 113 5.96 47.45 -18.88
C THR A 113 7.48 47.69 -18.80
N GLY A 114 8.00 48.09 -17.64
CA GLY A 114 9.38 48.56 -17.50
C GLY A 114 9.62 49.97 -18.06
N ALA A 115 8.64 50.56 -18.77
CA ALA A 115 8.69 51.94 -19.20
C ALA A 115 8.92 52.88 -18.00
N ASN A 116 9.65 53.97 -18.23
CA ASN A 116 10.05 54.93 -17.19
C ASN A 116 10.85 54.30 -16.01
N GLY A 117 11.38 53.09 -16.16
CA GLY A 117 12.11 52.37 -15.11
C GLY A 117 11.22 51.70 -14.06
N ALA A 118 9.90 51.56 -14.32
CA ALA A 118 8.95 50.95 -13.39
C ALA A 118 9.11 49.41 -13.34
N THR A 119 9.89 48.93 -12.38
CA THR A 119 10.10 47.49 -12.09
C THR A 119 9.34 47.00 -10.85
N THR A 120 8.49 47.83 -10.24
CA THR A 120 7.72 47.48 -9.04
C THR A 120 6.32 48.11 -9.10
N SER A 121 5.25 47.33 -8.96
CA SER A 121 3.88 47.88 -9.02
C SER A 121 3.52 48.63 -7.74
N VAL A 122 3.71 47.97 -6.59
CA VAL A 122 3.43 48.54 -5.26
C VAL A 122 4.69 48.45 -4.38
N ALA A 123 5.15 49.60 -3.88
CA ALA A 123 6.33 49.70 -3.02
C ALA A 123 5.94 50.20 -1.62
N VAL A 124 6.14 49.37 -0.59
CA VAL A 124 5.91 49.70 0.82
C VAL A 124 7.27 49.94 1.47
N ARG A 125 7.56 51.20 1.82
CA ARG A 125 8.90 51.66 2.24
C ARG A 125 8.82 52.33 3.61
N GLY A 126 9.22 51.60 4.65
CA GLY A 126 9.18 52.07 6.04
C GLY A 126 7.76 52.42 6.52
N ALA A 127 6.76 51.66 6.07
CA ALA A 127 5.35 51.95 6.31
C ALA A 127 4.62 50.84 7.07
N GLY A 128 3.62 51.24 7.88
CA GLY A 128 2.83 50.41 8.78
C GLY A 128 1.37 50.21 8.35
N ASP A 129 0.72 49.12 8.77
CA ASP A 129 -0.74 48.93 8.67
C ASP A 129 -1.31 48.94 7.23
N VAL A 130 -0.47 48.63 6.24
CA VAL A 130 -0.85 48.67 4.81
C VAL A 130 -1.59 47.39 4.41
N LYS A 131 -2.67 47.54 3.63
CA LYS A 131 -3.42 46.42 3.05
C LYS A 131 -3.32 46.44 1.53
N ILE A 132 -2.99 45.31 0.92
CA ILE A 132 -2.94 45.11 -0.53
C ILE A 132 -3.80 43.88 -0.83
N THR A 133 -5.06 44.09 -1.22
CA THR A 133 -6.06 43.01 -1.25
C THR A 133 -6.88 42.92 -2.53
N ASN A 134 -7.16 41.71 -3.01
CA ASN A 134 -8.02 41.48 -4.18
C ASN A 134 -7.57 42.23 -5.46
N ASN A 135 -6.26 42.36 -5.68
CA ASN A 135 -5.71 42.98 -6.89
C ASN A 135 -5.25 41.92 -7.90
N VAL A 136 -5.19 42.30 -9.18
CA VAL A 136 -4.55 41.51 -10.23
C VAL A 136 -3.22 42.15 -10.56
N PHE A 137 -2.14 41.37 -10.57
CA PHE A 137 -0.80 41.79 -10.94
C PHE A 137 -0.29 40.99 -12.13
N GLY A 138 0.45 41.66 -13.02
CA GLY A 138 1.17 41.01 -14.11
C GLY A 138 2.27 41.89 -14.67
N VAL A 139 2.96 41.33 -15.66
CA VAL A 139 3.93 42.03 -16.50
C VAL A 139 3.40 41.95 -17.93
N ALA A 140 3.34 43.08 -18.63
CA ALA A 140 2.76 43.15 -19.97
C ALA A 140 3.63 42.44 -21.01
N ASP A 141 3.02 41.92 -22.08
CA ASP A 141 3.73 41.18 -23.14
C ASP A 141 4.84 42.00 -23.83
N ASN A 142 4.71 43.33 -23.82
CA ASN A 142 5.67 44.28 -24.38
C ASN A 142 6.70 44.80 -23.37
N ALA A 143 6.81 44.18 -22.18
CA ALA A 143 7.70 44.67 -21.13
C ALA A 143 9.19 44.44 -21.43
N ASP A 144 10.05 45.26 -20.83
CA ASP A 144 11.51 45.08 -20.91
C ASP A 144 11.93 43.76 -20.23
N LEU A 145 12.20 42.74 -21.05
CA LEU A 145 12.62 41.40 -20.62
C LEU A 145 14.02 41.36 -20.01
N SER A 146 14.77 42.47 -20.02
CA SER A 146 16.08 42.60 -19.35
C SER A 146 15.99 42.96 -17.87
N GLN A 147 14.79 43.22 -17.33
CA GLN A 147 14.58 43.52 -15.90
C GLN A 147 14.01 42.33 -15.13
N SER A 148 14.32 42.28 -13.82
CA SER A 148 13.50 41.57 -12.83
C SER A 148 12.37 42.49 -12.38
N TYR A 149 11.19 41.94 -12.08
CA TYR A 149 10.01 42.72 -11.66
C TYR A 149 9.44 42.18 -10.36
N ASN A 150 8.99 43.11 -9.51
CA ASN A 150 8.24 42.82 -8.29
C ASN A 150 6.80 43.28 -8.48
N ALA A 151 5.80 42.47 -8.14
CA ALA A 151 4.44 43.00 -7.99
C ALA A 151 4.36 43.87 -6.73
N ILE A 152 4.82 43.35 -5.59
CA ILE A 152 4.86 44.04 -4.31
C ILE A 152 6.29 43.98 -3.76
N HIS A 153 6.81 45.10 -3.26
CA HIS A 153 8.13 45.17 -2.60
C HIS A 153 8.03 45.88 -1.24
N LEU A 154 8.43 45.18 -0.18
CA LEU A 154 8.53 45.67 1.19
C LEU A 154 10.01 45.92 1.54
N SER A 155 10.34 47.13 2.01
CA SER A 155 11.70 47.51 2.41
C SER A 155 11.69 48.56 3.52
N GLN A 156 12.88 48.93 4.02
CA GLN A 156 13.09 50.09 4.90
C GLN A 156 12.36 50.02 6.27
N GLY A 157 12.15 48.82 6.82
CA GLY A 157 11.50 48.66 8.13
C GLY A 157 9.97 48.70 8.13
N SER A 158 9.34 48.40 6.99
CA SER A 158 7.88 48.25 6.90
C SER A 158 7.32 47.19 7.86
N ALA A 159 6.09 47.35 8.33
CA ALA A 159 5.48 46.45 9.32
C ALA A 159 3.96 46.32 9.19
N ARG A 160 3.36 45.25 9.75
CA ARG A 160 1.90 45.04 9.80
C ARG A 160 1.26 45.16 8.40
N VAL A 161 1.86 44.51 7.41
CA VAL A 161 1.41 44.54 6.01
C VAL A 161 0.62 43.28 5.70
N VAL A 162 -0.59 43.44 5.15
CA VAL A 162 -1.46 42.32 4.74
C VAL A 162 -1.57 42.29 3.22
N ILE A 163 -1.23 41.14 2.63
CA ILE A 163 -1.26 40.85 1.21
C ILE A 163 -2.22 39.67 1.02
N GLU A 164 -3.47 39.94 0.63
CA GLU A 164 -4.57 38.98 0.71
C GLU A 164 -5.41 38.89 -0.57
N GLY A 165 -5.74 37.68 -1.05
CA GLY A 165 -6.69 37.51 -2.15
C GLY A 165 -6.19 38.02 -3.52
N ASN A 166 -4.91 38.32 -3.68
CA ASN A 166 -4.37 38.85 -4.93
C ASN A 166 -4.10 37.72 -5.94
N THR A 167 -4.21 38.05 -7.22
CA THR A 167 -3.83 37.15 -8.33
C THR A 167 -2.60 37.69 -9.03
N PHE A 168 -1.53 36.89 -9.11
CA PHE A 168 -0.30 37.20 -9.82
C PHE A 168 -0.23 36.35 -11.09
N ASN A 169 -0.18 37.00 -12.26
CA ASN A 169 -0.12 36.36 -13.57
C ASN A 169 1.27 36.60 -14.17
N PHE A 170 2.16 35.61 -14.07
CA PHE A 170 3.55 35.73 -14.52
C PHE A 170 3.88 34.73 -15.63
N ARG A 171 4.44 35.26 -16.72
CA ARG A 171 5.02 34.48 -17.81
C ARG A 171 6.47 34.09 -17.48
N THR A 172 6.95 32.96 -18.01
CA THR A 172 8.38 32.59 -18.00
C THR A 172 9.26 33.69 -18.62
N VAL A 173 10.51 33.75 -18.14
CA VAL A 173 11.42 34.88 -18.35
C VAL A 173 12.81 34.47 -18.81
N THR A 174 13.55 35.43 -19.37
CA THR A 174 14.92 35.19 -19.82
C THR A 174 15.85 34.84 -18.66
N LYS A 175 16.99 34.21 -18.99
CA LYS A 175 17.97 33.73 -18.01
C LYS A 175 18.47 34.85 -17.08
N ASN A 176 18.62 34.55 -15.79
CA ASN A 176 19.08 35.47 -14.75
C ASN A 176 18.14 36.69 -14.53
N LYS A 177 16.83 36.49 -14.66
CA LYS A 177 15.78 37.47 -14.38
C LYS A 177 14.67 36.83 -13.58
N ASP A 178 13.99 37.64 -12.77
CA ASP A 178 13.03 37.13 -11.80
C ASP A 178 11.68 37.83 -11.94
N ARG A 179 10.62 37.12 -11.55
CA ARG A 179 9.27 37.64 -11.34
C ARG A 179 8.85 37.28 -9.93
N VAL A 180 8.80 38.28 -9.05
CA VAL A 180 8.53 38.08 -7.63
C VAL A 180 7.17 38.69 -7.30
N ALA A 181 6.26 37.91 -6.72
CA ALA A 181 4.97 38.43 -6.32
C ALA A 181 5.10 39.33 -5.09
N VAL A 182 5.82 38.86 -4.06
CA VAL A 182 6.17 39.62 -2.86
C VAL A 182 7.67 39.55 -2.58
N ASN A 183 8.37 40.68 -2.75
CA ASN A 183 9.78 40.83 -2.40
C ASN A 183 9.89 41.53 -1.03
N ILE A 184 10.64 40.97 -0.09
CA ILE A 184 10.79 41.50 1.29
C ILE A 184 12.27 41.63 1.62
N GLN A 185 12.73 42.86 1.88
CA GLN A 185 14.13 43.19 2.16
C GLN A 185 14.28 43.77 3.58
N GLY A 186 14.67 42.90 4.51
CA GLY A 186 14.59 43.09 5.97
C GLY A 186 15.62 44.02 6.62
N ASN A 187 16.18 44.99 5.89
CA ASN A 187 17.17 45.93 6.45
C ASN A 187 16.78 47.40 6.18
N PRO A 188 16.34 48.18 7.19
CA PRO A 188 16.05 47.77 8.57
C PRO A 188 14.90 46.74 8.72
N THR A 189 14.82 46.12 9.89
CA THR A 189 13.96 44.96 10.19
C THR A 189 12.49 45.16 9.83
N ILE A 190 11.95 44.25 9.03
CA ILE A 190 10.53 44.16 8.68
C ILE A 190 9.82 43.22 9.66
N SER A 191 8.59 43.54 10.07
CA SER A 191 7.87 42.72 11.05
C SER A 191 6.37 42.57 10.79
N ASN A 192 5.80 41.41 11.14
CA ASN A 192 4.37 41.13 11.09
C ASN A 192 3.80 41.30 9.68
N VAL A 193 4.24 40.45 8.74
CA VAL A 193 3.76 40.46 7.35
C VAL A 193 2.92 39.21 7.11
N THR A 194 1.74 39.39 6.53
CA THR A 194 0.84 38.29 6.16
C THR A 194 0.68 38.25 4.64
N VAL A 195 1.00 37.11 4.04
CA VAL A 195 0.74 36.78 2.64
C VAL A 195 -0.23 35.60 2.64
N THR A 196 -1.53 35.86 2.41
CA THR A 196 -2.57 34.83 2.56
C THR A 196 -3.57 34.77 1.41
N ASN A 197 -4.07 33.57 1.09
CA ASN A 197 -5.14 33.38 0.09
C ASN A 197 -4.83 34.01 -1.29
N ASN A 198 -3.54 34.13 -1.66
CA ASN A 198 -3.15 34.65 -2.97
C ASN A 198 -2.99 33.51 -3.99
N THR A 199 -3.19 33.80 -5.27
CA THR A 199 -2.95 32.85 -6.37
C THR A 199 -1.83 33.34 -7.27
N LEU A 200 -0.84 32.49 -7.55
CA LEU A 200 0.16 32.70 -8.61
C LEU A 200 -0.13 31.75 -9.78
N ASN A 201 -0.45 32.33 -10.93
CA ASN A 201 -0.62 31.66 -12.21
C ASN A 201 0.67 31.80 -13.01
N VAL A 202 1.20 30.67 -13.50
CA VAL A 202 2.40 30.61 -14.35
C VAL A 202 2.01 30.25 -15.78
N SER A 203 2.59 30.95 -16.75
CA SER A 203 2.40 30.70 -18.19
C SER A 203 3.70 30.90 -18.98
N GLY A 204 3.67 30.62 -20.28
CA GLY A 204 4.81 30.82 -21.19
C GLY A 204 5.43 29.52 -21.68
N ASP A 205 6.68 29.60 -22.13
CA ASP A 205 7.43 28.49 -22.73
C ASP A 205 8.56 28.06 -21.79
N ASP A 206 8.95 26.78 -21.86
CA ASP A 206 10.01 26.13 -21.06
C ASP A 206 11.44 26.71 -21.33
N ALA A 207 11.57 27.57 -22.33
CA ALA A 207 12.84 28.16 -22.75
C ALA A 207 13.22 29.45 -21.98
N GLY A 208 13.52 29.36 -20.68
CA GLY A 208 13.94 30.54 -19.91
C GLY A 208 14.43 30.27 -18.48
N LYS A 209 15.76 30.32 -18.25
CA LYS A 209 16.40 30.05 -16.94
C LYS A 209 16.33 31.23 -15.95
N GLY A 210 15.14 31.81 -15.80
CA GLY A 210 14.88 32.89 -14.85
C GLY A 210 13.73 32.50 -13.91
N SER A 211 13.75 33.03 -12.69
CA SER A 211 12.92 32.52 -11.60
C SER A 211 11.53 33.14 -11.56
N ILE A 212 10.54 32.37 -11.12
CA ILE A 212 9.22 32.91 -10.71
C ILE A 212 8.99 32.54 -9.25
N LEU A 213 8.69 33.54 -8.41
CA LEU A 213 8.53 33.38 -6.96
C LEU A 213 7.20 33.98 -6.47
N LEU A 214 6.50 33.29 -5.57
CA LEU A 214 5.42 33.92 -4.80
C LEU A 214 6.03 34.83 -3.71
N VAL A 215 7.01 34.35 -2.94
CA VAL A 215 7.67 35.17 -1.91
C VAL A 215 9.19 35.02 -1.97
N GLU A 216 9.90 36.15 -2.06
CA GLU A 216 11.33 36.27 -1.76
C GLU A 216 11.46 37.08 -0.46
N ALA A 217 11.98 36.48 0.61
CA ALA A 217 12.08 37.09 1.92
C ALA A 217 13.50 37.00 2.49
N PHE A 218 14.31 38.03 2.22
CA PHE A 218 15.70 38.10 2.66
C PHE A 218 15.88 39.16 3.77
N GLY A 219 16.34 38.70 4.92
CA GLY A 219 16.57 39.53 6.10
C GLY A 219 17.67 40.57 5.91
N ASN A 220 18.69 40.31 5.09
CA ASN A 220 19.76 41.28 4.78
C ASN A 220 20.45 41.87 6.04
N ALA A 221 20.47 41.11 7.14
CA ALA A 221 20.99 41.50 8.45
C ALA A 221 22.10 40.53 8.92
N ASN A 222 23.06 41.06 9.68
CA ASN A 222 24.15 40.30 10.29
C ASN A 222 24.72 41.04 11.51
N PRO A 223 24.73 40.45 12.72
CA PRO A 223 24.01 39.24 13.11
C PRO A 223 22.48 39.48 13.20
N GLY A 224 21.72 38.41 13.47
CA GLY A 224 20.28 38.48 13.75
C GLY A 224 19.38 38.28 12.54
N TYR A 225 18.08 38.52 12.73
CA TYR A 225 17.03 38.30 11.75
C TYR A 225 16.44 39.63 11.28
N GLY A 226 16.43 39.87 9.98
CA GLY A 226 15.88 41.10 9.38
C GLY A 226 14.40 41.03 9.06
N ILE A 227 13.79 39.85 9.13
CA ILE A 227 12.34 39.68 8.98
C ILE A 227 11.85 38.90 10.20
N THR A 228 10.82 39.41 10.86
CA THR A 228 10.17 38.75 11.99
C THR A 228 8.67 38.59 11.77
N ASN A 229 8.08 37.49 12.25
CA ASN A 229 6.64 37.21 12.17
C ASN A 229 6.11 37.29 10.72
N LEU A 230 6.62 36.42 9.85
CA LEU A 230 6.15 36.28 8.47
C LEU A 230 5.16 35.12 8.40
N ALA A 231 3.90 35.39 8.06
CA ALA A 231 2.90 34.37 7.78
C ALA A 231 2.68 34.24 6.27
N VAL A 232 2.84 33.03 5.73
CA VAL A 232 2.50 32.67 4.35
C VAL A 232 1.53 31.49 4.40
N THR A 233 0.23 31.77 4.31
CA THR A 233 -0.81 30.75 4.53
C THR A 233 -1.83 30.68 3.40
N ASP A 234 -2.40 29.51 3.15
CA ASP A 234 -3.57 29.36 2.25
C ASP A 234 -3.34 29.85 0.80
N ASN A 235 -2.08 30.03 0.38
CA ASN A 235 -1.76 30.51 -0.97
C ASN A 235 -1.75 29.36 -1.97
N LYS A 236 -2.09 29.66 -3.23
CA LYS A 236 -2.15 28.70 -4.31
C LYS A 236 -1.13 29.01 -5.40
N VAL A 237 -0.34 28.01 -5.75
CA VAL A 237 0.55 28.03 -6.91
C VAL A 237 0.37 26.70 -7.63
N ALA A 238 -0.10 26.74 -8.87
CA ALA A 238 -0.29 25.56 -9.70
C ALA A 238 0.43 25.78 -11.03
N VAL A 239 1.51 25.02 -11.25
CA VAL A 239 2.37 25.20 -12.40
C VAL A 239 1.99 24.18 -13.49
N PRO A 240 1.82 24.61 -14.76
CA PRO A 240 1.63 23.67 -15.87
C PRO A 240 2.80 22.71 -16.03
N GLU A 241 2.51 21.50 -16.52
CA GLU A 241 3.52 20.49 -16.84
C GLU A 241 4.59 21.08 -17.78
N GLY A 242 5.87 20.82 -17.48
CA GLY A 242 7.00 21.35 -18.25
C GLY A 242 7.38 22.80 -17.94
N LEU A 243 6.82 23.47 -16.93
CA LEU A 243 7.25 24.81 -16.49
C LEU A 243 7.81 24.86 -15.05
N GLY A 244 7.87 23.72 -14.35
CA GLY A 244 8.16 23.63 -12.91
C GLY A 244 9.56 24.06 -12.47
N ASP A 245 10.59 23.80 -13.30
CA ASP A 245 12.01 23.82 -12.93
C ASP A 245 12.54 25.16 -12.38
N ASN A 246 11.91 26.28 -12.71
CA ASN A 246 12.33 27.61 -12.27
C ASN A 246 11.26 28.32 -11.39
N VAL A 247 10.18 27.63 -11.04
CA VAL A 247 9.12 28.17 -10.17
C VAL A 247 9.37 27.76 -8.73
N GLN A 248 9.25 28.73 -7.82
CA GLN A 248 9.47 28.56 -6.40
C GLN A 248 8.30 29.19 -5.63
N GLY A 249 7.83 28.54 -4.57
CA GLY A 249 6.81 29.11 -3.70
C GLY A 249 7.40 30.25 -2.88
N VAL A 250 8.07 29.90 -1.79
CA VAL A 250 8.67 30.81 -0.82
C VAL A 250 10.16 30.54 -0.71
N VAL A 251 10.99 31.59 -0.75
CA VAL A 251 12.42 31.51 -0.43
C VAL A 251 12.74 32.45 0.73
N VAL A 252 13.28 31.89 1.81
CA VAL A 252 13.59 32.62 3.05
C VAL A 252 15.07 32.61 3.39
N GLN A 253 15.59 33.71 3.94
CA GLN A 253 16.92 33.75 4.56
C GLN A 253 16.96 34.81 5.66
N GLY A 254 17.34 34.42 6.88
CA GLY A 254 17.41 35.38 8.00
C GLY A 254 16.03 35.83 8.50
N VAL A 255 15.06 34.91 8.47
CA VAL A 255 13.69 35.10 8.99
C VAL A 255 13.55 34.44 10.37
N GLN A 256 12.85 35.10 11.30
CA GLN A 256 12.43 34.52 12.59
C GLN A 256 10.90 34.53 12.71
N GLY A 257 10.30 33.43 13.18
CA GLY A 257 8.85 33.33 13.31
C GLY A 257 8.18 33.25 11.94
N LEU A 258 8.51 32.21 11.17
CA LEU A 258 7.86 31.92 9.89
C LEU A 258 6.70 30.95 10.11
N THR A 259 5.50 31.30 9.66
CA THR A 259 4.35 30.38 9.56
C THR A 259 4.10 30.04 8.09
N PHE A 260 4.10 28.76 7.73
CA PHE A 260 3.94 28.26 6.37
C PHE A 260 2.93 27.10 6.30
N THR A 261 1.63 27.42 6.30
CA THR A 261 0.55 26.44 6.51
C THR A 261 -0.59 26.55 5.49
N GLY A 262 -1.24 25.44 5.16
CA GLY A 262 -2.43 25.44 4.29
C GLY A 262 -2.18 25.77 2.80
N ASN A 263 -0.92 25.91 2.37
CA ASN A 263 -0.60 26.34 1.01
C ASN A 263 -0.74 25.17 0.01
N THR A 264 -1.31 25.45 -1.17
CA THR A 264 -1.44 24.47 -2.27
C THR A 264 -0.40 24.77 -3.36
N PHE A 265 0.78 24.15 -3.27
CA PHE A 265 1.95 24.42 -4.12
C PHE A 265 2.31 23.19 -4.97
N THR A 266 1.81 23.16 -6.21
CA THR A 266 1.83 21.98 -7.09
C THR A 266 2.63 22.19 -8.38
N GLY A 267 3.37 21.16 -8.81
CA GLY A 267 4.07 21.12 -10.10
C GLY A 267 5.36 21.92 -10.20
N MET A 268 6.00 22.32 -9.09
CA MET A 268 7.14 23.26 -9.11
C MET A 268 8.45 22.67 -8.57
N TYR A 269 9.55 23.42 -8.72
CA TYR A 269 10.86 23.02 -8.21
C TYR A 269 10.92 22.97 -6.68
N GLN A 270 10.54 24.04 -5.97
CA GLN A 270 10.51 24.01 -4.49
C GLN A 270 9.39 24.85 -3.87
N ALA A 271 8.76 24.32 -2.83
CA ALA A 271 7.67 24.99 -2.11
C ALA A 271 8.19 25.98 -1.06
N LEU A 272 9.05 25.54 -0.13
CA LEU A 272 9.73 26.39 0.85
C LEU A 272 11.25 26.13 0.81
N GLY A 273 11.99 27.07 0.23
CA GLY A 273 13.45 27.02 0.05
C GLY A 273 14.23 28.03 0.88
N ASN A 274 15.56 27.88 0.91
CA ASN A 274 16.48 28.80 1.58
C ASN A 274 17.23 29.69 0.59
N GLY A 275 17.35 30.99 0.92
CA GLY A 275 18.27 31.90 0.24
C GLY A 275 19.75 31.62 0.59
N ALA A 276 20.67 32.08 -0.25
CA ALA A 276 22.10 31.85 -0.08
C ALA A 276 22.95 33.13 -0.29
N LEU A 277 22.38 34.31 -0.02
CA LEU A 277 23.12 35.57 -0.14
C LEU A 277 24.30 35.61 0.86
N PRO A 278 25.51 35.98 0.41
CA PRO A 278 26.69 36.04 1.26
C PRO A 278 26.64 37.26 2.20
N GLY A 279 27.26 37.14 3.36
CA GLY A 279 27.43 38.25 4.31
C GLY A 279 26.27 38.51 5.27
N GLN A 280 25.18 37.74 5.19
CA GLN A 280 24.02 37.82 6.09
C GLN A 280 23.70 36.50 6.80
N THR A 281 22.89 36.56 7.86
CA THR A 281 22.42 35.37 8.59
C THR A 281 21.76 34.37 7.61
N SER A 282 22.33 33.17 7.50
CA SER A 282 21.92 32.14 6.53
C SER A 282 20.87 31.16 7.06
N SER A 283 20.60 31.19 8.37
CA SER A 283 19.59 30.37 9.03
C SER A 283 18.30 31.15 9.22
N ASN A 284 17.20 30.43 9.34
CA ASN A 284 15.94 30.93 9.86
C ASN A 284 15.69 30.32 11.25
N ALA A 285 14.76 30.87 12.02
CA ALA A 285 14.40 30.38 13.34
C ALA A 285 12.89 30.41 13.56
N ASP A 286 12.42 29.60 14.51
CA ASP A 286 11.03 29.53 14.93
C ASP A 286 10.09 29.31 13.73
N VAL A 287 10.39 28.29 12.92
CA VAL A 287 9.62 27.96 11.70
C VAL A 287 8.52 26.96 12.05
N THR A 288 7.29 27.32 11.73
CA THR A 288 6.08 26.48 11.85
C THR A 288 5.53 26.22 10.46
N ALA A 289 5.26 24.96 10.13
CA ALA A 289 4.68 24.56 8.84
C ALA A 289 3.67 23.42 9.00
N GLY A 290 2.94 23.05 7.94
CA GLY A 290 2.02 21.90 7.95
C GLY A 290 0.73 22.14 7.17
N GLY A 291 0.00 21.06 6.88
CA GLY A 291 -1.27 21.12 6.15
C GLY A 291 -1.13 21.64 4.71
N ASN A 292 0.07 21.57 4.12
CA ASN A 292 0.31 22.02 2.75
C ASN A 292 0.07 20.89 1.73
N ASP A 293 -0.20 21.22 0.48
CA ASP A 293 -0.25 20.26 -0.64
C ASP A 293 0.95 20.50 -1.58
N PHE A 294 1.84 19.51 -1.66
CA PHE A 294 3.03 19.52 -2.51
C PHE A 294 2.93 18.56 -3.70
N THR A 295 1.72 18.23 -4.17
CA THR A 295 1.50 17.29 -5.27
C THR A 295 2.30 17.69 -6.53
N GLY A 296 3.22 16.82 -6.95
CA GLY A 296 4.06 17.04 -8.14
C GLY A 296 5.17 18.09 -7.98
N THR A 297 5.43 18.55 -6.76
CA THR A 297 6.52 19.49 -6.45
C THR A 297 7.77 18.72 -6.01
N ASN A 298 8.95 19.06 -6.56
CA ASN A 298 10.18 18.28 -6.34
C ASN A 298 10.67 18.37 -4.88
N LEU A 299 10.63 19.57 -4.27
CA LEU A 299 11.09 19.80 -2.89
C LEU A 299 10.01 20.52 -2.08
N GLY A 300 9.43 19.85 -1.08
CA GLY A 300 8.53 20.50 -0.12
C GLY A 300 9.29 21.46 0.81
N TYR A 301 10.17 20.90 1.64
CA TYR A 301 10.98 21.65 2.60
C TYR A 301 12.48 21.55 2.29
N ASN A 302 13.06 22.68 1.90
CA ASN A 302 14.48 22.90 1.67
C ASN A 302 14.94 24.17 2.40
N VAL A 303 14.55 24.29 3.67
CA VAL A 303 14.83 25.46 4.52
C VAL A 303 16.04 25.23 5.40
N ASN A 304 16.85 26.28 5.62
CA ASN A 304 17.92 26.22 6.61
C ASN A 304 17.40 26.67 7.99
N VAL A 305 17.36 25.72 8.91
CA VAL A 305 17.04 25.91 10.33
C VAL A 305 18.08 25.22 11.21
N PRO A 306 18.21 25.61 12.49
CA PRO A 306 18.91 24.83 13.51
C PRO A 306 18.26 23.46 13.69
N THR A 307 18.98 22.54 14.35
CA THR A 307 18.44 21.25 14.77
C THR A 307 17.19 21.44 15.65
N GLY A 308 16.04 20.92 15.22
CA GLY A 308 14.75 21.12 15.89
C GLY A 308 14.11 22.51 15.67
N GLY A 309 14.62 23.32 14.74
CA GLY A 309 14.11 24.68 14.44
C GLY A 309 12.92 24.74 13.47
N LEU A 310 12.33 23.60 13.14
CA LEU A 310 11.13 23.46 12.31
C LEU A 310 10.11 22.57 13.03
N THR A 311 8.88 23.06 13.17
CA THR A 311 7.75 22.32 13.75
C THR A 311 6.67 22.13 12.68
N ILE A 312 6.24 20.89 12.47
CA ILE A 312 5.14 20.52 11.59
C ILE A 312 3.87 20.38 12.46
N VAL A 313 2.85 21.20 12.24
CA VAL A 313 1.62 21.23 13.08
C VAL A 313 0.44 20.43 12.51
N GLU A 314 0.51 20.08 11.23
CA GLU A 314 -0.48 19.27 10.51
C GLU A 314 0.23 18.56 9.35
N ASP A 315 -0.20 17.36 8.99
CA ASP A 315 0.46 16.56 7.95
C ASP A 315 0.32 17.20 6.56
N ASP A 316 1.40 17.19 5.78
CA ASP A 316 1.39 17.67 4.40
C ASP A 316 0.93 16.58 3.42
N LYS A 317 0.10 16.95 2.45
CA LYS A 317 -0.30 16.09 1.35
C LYS A 317 0.82 16.06 0.30
N ALA A 318 1.59 14.97 0.30
CA ALA A 318 2.92 14.88 -0.33
C ALA A 318 3.91 15.86 0.36
N PRO A 319 5.23 15.57 0.37
CA PRO A 319 6.02 15.14 -0.77
C PRO A 319 6.67 13.75 -0.55
N ALA A 320 6.89 13.01 -1.63
CA ALA A 320 7.69 11.79 -1.57
C ALA A 320 9.19 12.06 -1.32
N ASP A 321 9.64 13.31 -1.49
CA ASP A 321 11.04 13.71 -1.31
C ASP A 321 11.16 14.89 -0.33
N ARG A 322 11.23 14.57 0.96
CA ARG A 322 11.67 15.50 2.01
C ARG A 322 13.20 15.49 2.10
N ALA A 323 13.89 15.84 1.00
CA ALA A 323 15.35 15.70 0.80
C ALA A 323 16.29 16.23 1.92
N THR A 324 15.77 16.97 2.91
CA THR A 324 16.53 17.50 4.06
C THR A 324 16.01 17.07 5.44
N ILE A 325 14.89 16.34 5.55
CA ILE A 325 14.23 15.97 6.81
C ILE A 325 13.92 14.47 6.80
N VAL A 326 14.42 13.75 7.82
CA VAL A 326 14.33 12.27 7.87
C VAL A 326 13.39 11.79 8.98
N ALA A 327 13.34 12.50 10.11
CA ALA A 327 12.56 12.09 11.27
C ALA A 327 12.05 13.30 12.06
N GLY A 328 11.06 13.09 12.91
CA GLY A 328 10.54 14.11 13.82
C GLY A 328 10.17 13.55 15.19
N VAL A 329 10.07 14.41 16.20
CA VAL A 329 9.60 14.04 17.54
C VAL A 329 8.19 14.59 17.74
N ARG A 330 7.22 13.69 17.92
CA ARG A 330 5.82 14.02 18.16
C ARG A 330 5.66 14.60 19.58
N GLN A 331 4.99 15.74 19.69
CA GLN A 331 4.68 16.46 20.92
C GLN A 331 3.27 16.10 21.43
N ASP A 332 2.96 16.49 22.66
CA ASP A 332 1.67 16.21 23.31
C ASP A 332 0.46 16.88 22.62
N ASP A 333 0.68 17.97 21.88
CA ASP A 333 -0.34 18.66 21.07
C ASP A 333 -0.55 18.04 19.68
N GLY A 334 0.20 16.99 19.35
CA GLY A 334 0.17 16.30 18.05
C GLY A 334 1.18 16.84 17.03
N SER A 335 1.79 18.01 17.27
CA SER A 335 2.81 18.57 16.38
C SER A 335 4.10 17.74 16.37
N VAL A 336 4.92 17.89 15.32
CA VAL A 336 6.13 17.12 15.10
C VAL A 336 7.32 18.07 14.89
N VAL A 337 8.25 18.09 15.85
CA VAL A 337 9.51 18.84 15.73
C VAL A 337 10.44 18.07 14.80
N ALA A 338 10.87 18.66 13.68
CA ALA A 338 11.55 18.00 12.59
C ALA A 338 13.08 18.01 12.70
N TYR A 339 13.72 16.92 12.26
CA TYR A 339 15.16 16.69 12.30
C TYR A 339 15.70 16.15 10.98
N ARG A 340 16.91 16.61 10.62
CA ARG A 340 17.60 16.17 9.38
C ARG A 340 18.12 14.73 9.43
N THR A 341 18.20 14.12 10.63
CA THR A 341 18.67 12.74 10.81
C THR A 341 17.86 12.04 11.90
N LEU A 342 17.72 10.71 11.77
CA LEU A 342 17.06 9.88 12.78
C LEU A 342 17.79 9.91 14.14
N SER A 343 19.13 9.94 14.14
CA SER A 343 19.92 10.09 15.38
C SER A 343 19.54 11.37 16.12
N ALA A 344 19.50 12.52 15.44
CA ALA A 344 19.21 13.79 16.10
C ALA A 344 17.80 13.85 16.74
N ALA A 345 16.82 13.14 16.17
CA ALA A 345 15.50 12.96 16.76
C ALA A 345 15.51 12.04 17.98
N ILE A 346 16.26 10.93 17.94
CA ILE A 346 16.42 10.02 19.10
C ILE A 346 17.24 10.69 20.22
N ASP A 347 18.24 11.50 19.85
CA ASP A 347 19.12 12.21 20.78
C ASP A 347 18.37 13.31 21.55
N SER A 348 17.38 13.97 20.94
CA SER A 348 16.58 15.01 21.60
C SER A 348 15.53 14.49 22.59
N ILE A 349 15.13 13.21 22.51
CA ILE A 349 14.30 12.55 23.54
C ILE A 349 15.02 12.60 24.89
N LYS A 350 14.34 13.07 25.94
CA LYS A 350 14.89 13.07 27.31
C LYS A 350 14.70 11.70 27.96
N ASP A 351 13.47 11.40 28.35
CA ASP A 351 13.12 10.18 29.08
C ASP A 351 12.27 9.24 28.20
N ASN A 352 11.14 9.76 27.71
CA ASN A 352 10.19 9.07 26.83
C ASN A 352 9.78 9.95 25.64
N GLY A 353 9.48 9.34 24.49
CA GLY A 353 8.86 10.05 23.37
C GLY A 353 8.68 9.22 22.11
N THR A 354 7.93 9.77 21.16
CA THR A 354 7.64 9.14 19.87
C THR A 354 8.43 9.82 18.76
N VAL A 355 9.32 9.06 18.12
CA VAL A 355 10.06 9.44 16.92
C VAL A 355 9.31 8.91 15.71
N VAL A 356 8.90 9.80 14.81
CA VAL A 356 8.19 9.47 13.56
C VAL A 356 9.17 9.58 12.40
N LEU A 357 9.21 8.59 11.51
CA LEU A 357 9.91 8.73 10.23
C LEU A 357 9.13 9.68 9.31
N LEU A 358 9.85 10.60 8.68
CA LEU A 358 9.27 11.59 7.77
C LEU A 358 9.71 11.38 6.31
N ALA A 359 10.69 10.49 6.10
CA ALA A 359 11.19 10.01 4.81
C ALA A 359 11.87 8.64 5.01
N ASP A 360 12.15 7.93 3.91
CA ASP A 360 13.00 6.73 3.92
C ASP A 360 14.41 7.06 4.46
N SER A 361 14.98 6.15 5.26
CA SER A 361 16.33 6.27 5.83
C SER A 361 17.18 5.06 5.51
N THR A 362 18.42 5.30 5.09
CA THR A 362 19.50 4.28 4.98
C THR A 362 20.48 4.35 6.15
N SER A 363 20.27 5.28 7.08
CA SER A 363 20.95 5.34 8.38
C SER A 363 20.10 4.60 9.40
N GLY A 364 20.58 3.42 9.83
CA GLY A 364 19.92 2.62 10.87
C GLY A 364 19.76 3.36 12.20
N ALA A 365 18.84 2.89 13.03
CA ALA A 365 18.56 3.48 14.34
C ALA A 365 19.42 2.85 15.45
N VAL A 366 19.87 3.67 16.39
CA VAL A 366 20.42 3.22 17.69
C VAL A 366 19.60 3.85 18.79
N VAL A 367 18.96 3.04 19.63
CA VAL A 367 18.27 3.51 20.85
C VAL A 367 19.23 3.37 22.03
N PRO A 368 19.65 4.47 22.69
CA PRO A 368 20.55 4.41 23.84
C PRO A 368 19.92 3.75 25.07
N ALA A 369 20.75 3.19 25.94
CA ALA A 369 20.31 2.71 27.24
C ALA A 369 19.71 3.84 28.09
N GLY A 370 18.67 3.51 28.86
CA GLY A 370 17.93 4.47 29.67
C GLY A 370 16.84 5.28 28.94
N LYS A 371 16.84 5.33 27.60
CA LYS A 371 15.78 6.00 26.83
C LYS A 371 14.59 5.08 26.56
N THR A 372 13.39 5.65 26.52
CA THR A 372 12.17 4.99 26.03
C THR A 372 11.71 5.65 24.73
N VAL A 373 11.76 4.91 23.63
CA VAL A 373 11.45 5.42 22.29
C VAL A 373 10.34 4.59 21.65
N THR A 374 9.25 5.24 21.25
CA THR A 374 8.35 4.67 20.24
C THR A 374 8.88 5.12 18.87
N LEU A 375 9.31 4.19 18.03
CA LEU A 375 9.65 4.44 16.64
C LEU A 375 8.41 4.16 15.79
N ASP A 376 7.83 5.22 15.25
CA ASP A 376 6.72 5.18 14.32
C ASP A 376 7.25 5.24 12.89
N LEU A 377 7.03 4.17 12.12
CA LEU A 377 7.54 4.05 10.76
C LEU A 377 6.77 4.90 9.75
N ASP A 378 5.53 5.29 10.05
CA ASP A 378 4.62 6.05 9.19
C ASP A 378 4.67 5.67 7.69
N GLY A 379 4.67 4.35 7.42
CA GLY A 379 4.73 3.81 6.06
C GLY A 379 6.11 3.81 5.38
N PHE A 380 7.11 4.51 5.92
CA PHE A 380 8.47 4.66 5.39
C PHE A 380 9.40 3.46 5.69
N ALA A 381 10.49 3.36 4.93
CA ALA A 381 11.52 2.35 5.10
C ALA A 381 12.73 2.86 5.89
N LEU A 382 13.02 2.20 7.01
CA LEU A 382 14.31 2.25 7.69
C LEU A 382 15.18 1.07 7.22
N SER A 383 16.38 1.39 6.75
CA SER A 383 17.33 0.40 6.26
C SER A 383 18.76 0.65 6.74
N SER A 384 19.59 -0.40 6.70
CA SER A 384 21.02 -0.31 6.94
C SER A 384 21.78 -1.25 6.01
N ALA A 385 22.84 -0.76 5.37
CA ALA A 385 23.72 -1.56 4.52
C ALA A 385 25.01 -2.01 5.25
N ALA A 386 25.28 -1.48 6.44
CA ALA A 386 26.52 -1.67 7.18
C ALA A 386 26.35 -2.49 8.48
N ASP A 387 25.15 -2.50 9.06
CA ASP A 387 24.86 -3.13 10.35
C ASP A 387 23.38 -3.57 10.43
N HIS A 388 22.90 -3.92 11.61
CA HIS A 388 21.47 -4.01 11.93
C HIS A 388 20.73 -2.73 11.51
N ALA A 389 19.45 -2.84 11.14
CA ALA A 389 18.64 -1.67 10.80
C ALA A 389 18.21 -0.91 12.07
N VAL A 390 18.02 -1.62 13.18
CA VAL A 390 17.79 -1.08 14.52
C VAL A 390 18.64 -1.83 15.53
N VAL A 391 19.41 -1.09 16.35
CA VAL A 391 20.07 -1.58 17.56
C VAL A 391 19.37 -0.96 18.77
N ASN A 392 18.73 -1.77 19.61
CA ASN A 392 18.08 -1.28 20.82
C ASN A 392 18.89 -1.62 22.08
N ASN A 393 19.30 -0.60 22.84
CA ASN A 393 19.92 -0.75 24.16
C ASN A 393 19.01 -0.23 25.31
N GLY A 394 17.86 0.36 24.98
CA GLY A 394 16.91 0.95 25.91
C GLY A 394 15.54 0.26 25.84
N THR A 395 14.47 1.03 25.94
CA THR A 395 13.11 0.56 25.71
C THR A 395 12.62 1.05 24.34
N LEU A 396 12.22 0.13 23.48
CA LEU A 396 11.76 0.39 22.12
C LEU A 396 10.37 -0.17 21.89
N THR A 397 9.49 0.61 21.28
CA THR A 397 8.27 0.09 20.62
C THR A 397 8.32 0.47 19.15
N ILE A 398 8.18 -0.49 18.23
CA ILE A 398 8.03 -0.20 16.79
C ILE A 398 6.57 -0.29 16.41
N VAL A 399 6.03 0.82 15.90
CA VAL A 399 4.68 0.96 15.35
C VAL A 399 4.75 1.47 13.91
N ASP A 400 3.60 1.51 13.25
CA ASP A 400 3.45 2.13 11.94
C ASP A 400 2.06 2.81 11.92
N SER A 401 2.02 4.14 11.94
CA SER A 401 0.77 4.91 11.92
C SER A 401 0.05 4.86 10.58
N SER A 402 0.76 4.67 9.46
CA SER A 402 0.19 4.74 8.10
C SER A 402 -0.99 3.79 7.90
N ASP A 403 -1.99 4.19 7.11
CA ASP A 403 -3.17 3.35 6.83
C ASP A 403 -2.80 1.99 6.21
N ALA A 404 -1.77 1.96 5.38
CA ALA A 404 -1.31 0.76 4.68
C ALA A 404 -0.44 -0.18 5.52
N LYS A 405 0.06 0.27 6.69
CA LYS A 405 1.06 -0.45 7.51
C LYS A 405 2.27 -0.92 6.70
N SER A 406 2.69 -0.10 5.74
CA SER A 406 3.67 -0.43 4.69
C SER A 406 5.13 -0.22 5.10
N GLY A 407 5.37 0.34 6.28
CA GLY A 407 6.68 0.71 6.80
C GLY A 407 7.58 -0.50 6.97
N LYS A 408 8.89 -0.29 6.81
CA LYS A 408 9.86 -1.39 6.67
C LYS A 408 11.07 -1.17 7.55
N VAL A 409 11.59 -2.27 8.10
CA VAL A 409 12.85 -2.29 8.85
C VAL A 409 13.72 -3.39 8.24
N THR A 410 14.78 -3.01 7.52
CA THR A 410 15.52 -3.93 6.64
C THR A 410 17.03 -3.79 6.72
N THR A 411 17.78 -4.89 6.62
CA THR A 411 19.24 -4.82 6.44
C THR A 411 19.72 -5.77 5.35
N THR A 412 20.76 -5.35 4.63
CA THR A 412 21.48 -6.18 3.66
C THR A 412 22.85 -6.63 4.17
N ALA A 413 23.24 -6.25 5.39
CA ALA A 413 24.53 -6.59 5.98
C ALA A 413 24.54 -8.07 6.45
N THR A 414 25.44 -8.88 5.90
CA THR A 414 25.52 -10.33 6.17
C THR A 414 25.55 -10.65 7.67
N GLY A 415 24.67 -11.56 8.12
CA GLY A 415 24.58 -11.95 9.53
C GLY A 415 23.87 -10.94 10.44
N LYS A 416 23.24 -9.89 9.88
CA LYS A 416 22.54 -8.86 10.65
C LYS A 416 21.02 -9.00 10.58
N SER A 417 20.38 -8.89 11.75
CA SER A 417 18.92 -8.80 11.93
C SER A 417 18.38 -7.42 11.58
N ALA A 418 17.09 -7.34 11.21
CA ALA A 418 16.36 -6.08 11.08
C ALA A 418 16.36 -5.32 12.42
N VAL A 419 16.04 -6.02 13.51
CA VAL A 419 16.11 -5.51 14.88
C VAL A 419 17.05 -6.39 15.69
N PHE A 420 18.04 -5.78 16.32
CA PHE A 420 18.92 -6.40 17.31
C PHE A 420 18.63 -5.78 18.68
N ASN A 421 17.99 -6.55 19.55
CA ASN A 421 17.53 -6.09 20.85
C ASN A 421 18.48 -6.52 21.98
N GLN A 422 19.04 -5.54 22.68
CA GLN A 422 19.83 -5.71 23.92
C GLN A 422 19.11 -5.12 25.15
N GLY A 423 17.94 -4.50 24.97
CA GLY A 423 17.09 -3.94 26.03
C GLY A 423 15.68 -4.51 26.00
N THR A 424 14.65 -3.69 26.20
CA THR A 424 13.25 -4.13 26.01
C THR A 424 12.72 -3.65 24.65
N ALA A 425 12.21 -4.56 23.82
CA ALA A 425 11.62 -4.24 22.52
C ALA A 425 10.20 -4.83 22.36
N THR A 426 9.26 -4.03 21.87
CA THR A 426 7.92 -4.45 21.44
C THR A 426 7.73 -4.15 19.96
N LEU A 427 7.32 -5.13 19.16
CA LEU A 427 7.03 -4.97 17.73
C LEU A 427 5.52 -5.10 17.49
N GLU A 428 4.87 -4.02 17.03
CA GLU A 428 3.42 -3.98 16.85
C GLU A 428 2.99 -3.96 15.38
N ALA A 429 3.77 -3.35 14.49
CA ALA A 429 3.48 -3.27 13.06
C ALA A 429 4.77 -3.16 12.20
N GLY A 430 4.61 -3.07 10.88
CA GLY A 430 5.69 -2.95 9.90
C GLY A 430 6.18 -4.28 9.31
N THR A 431 7.06 -4.18 8.31
CA THR A 431 7.67 -5.32 7.60
C THR A 431 9.15 -5.46 7.93
N PHE A 432 9.56 -6.63 8.43
CA PHE A 432 10.91 -6.89 8.92
C PHE A 432 11.70 -7.83 7.99
N ALA A 433 12.93 -7.45 7.66
CA ALA A 433 13.86 -8.25 6.86
C ALA A 433 15.30 -8.17 7.39
N GLY A 434 15.79 -9.26 8.00
CA GLY A 434 17.22 -9.44 8.22
C GLY A 434 17.94 -9.86 6.93
N ALA A 435 19.26 -9.90 6.97
CA ALA A 435 20.06 -10.51 5.92
C ALA A 435 19.84 -12.04 5.86
N GLU A 436 20.17 -12.64 4.72
CA GLU A 436 20.01 -14.08 4.50
C GLU A 436 20.78 -14.90 5.55
N GLY A 437 20.12 -15.91 6.11
CA GLY A 437 20.67 -16.77 7.16
C GLY A 437 20.72 -16.18 8.58
N ALA A 438 20.35 -14.90 8.77
CA ALA A 438 20.24 -14.29 10.10
C ALA A 438 18.83 -14.44 10.70
N ASP A 439 18.73 -14.43 12.03
CA ASP A 439 17.44 -14.20 12.72
C ASP A 439 16.87 -12.86 12.25
N VAL A 440 15.63 -12.84 11.73
CA VAL A 440 14.98 -11.60 11.22
C VAL A 440 14.91 -10.52 12.30
N VAL A 441 14.61 -10.94 13.54
CA VAL A 441 14.69 -10.12 14.75
C VAL A 441 15.37 -10.96 15.84
N ALA A 442 16.41 -10.41 16.45
CA ALA A 442 17.24 -11.09 17.44
C ALA A 442 17.11 -10.44 18.81
N ASN A 443 17.02 -11.28 19.84
CA ASN A 443 17.17 -10.89 21.24
C ASN A 443 18.57 -11.33 21.67
N GLY A 444 19.44 -10.37 22.00
CA GLY A 444 20.82 -10.62 22.43
C GLY A 444 20.91 -11.09 23.88
N ASP A 445 22.11 -11.47 24.30
CA ASP A 445 22.38 -12.14 25.58
C ASP A 445 22.48 -11.21 26.80
N ALA A 446 22.02 -9.95 26.69
CA ALA A 446 22.00 -9.05 27.83
C ALA A 446 20.95 -9.51 28.85
N ALA A 447 21.26 -9.43 30.15
CA ALA A 447 20.48 -10.07 31.21
C ALA A 447 19.00 -9.61 31.26
N ASP A 448 18.74 -8.35 30.92
CA ASP A 448 17.40 -7.75 30.91
C ASP A 448 16.79 -7.67 29.49
N ALA A 449 17.37 -8.36 28.50
CA ALA A 449 16.92 -8.31 27.12
C ALA A 449 15.56 -9.02 26.94
N LYS A 450 14.51 -8.24 26.67
CA LYS A 450 13.13 -8.73 26.49
C LYS A 450 12.57 -8.32 25.13
N LEU A 451 12.33 -9.28 24.25
CA LEU A 451 11.64 -9.07 22.98
C LEU A 451 10.18 -9.56 23.07
N THR A 452 9.24 -8.75 22.59
CA THR A 452 7.81 -9.08 22.48
C THR A 452 7.30 -8.73 21.08
N ILE A 453 6.64 -9.67 20.42
CA ILE A 453 6.08 -9.52 19.07
C ILE A 453 4.56 -9.59 19.18
N LYS A 454 3.88 -8.47 18.93
CA LYS A 454 2.41 -8.35 18.87
C LYS A 454 1.88 -8.41 17.44
N GLY A 455 2.67 -7.96 16.47
CA GLY A 455 2.24 -7.83 15.07
C GLY A 455 3.41 -7.67 14.10
N GLY A 456 3.09 -7.24 12.88
CA GLY A 456 4.04 -7.08 11.77
C GLY A 456 4.12 -8.29 10.83
N THR A 457 4.89 -8.12 9.75
CA THR A 457 5.16 -9.15 8.73
C THR A 457 6.66 -9.40 8.63
N PHE A 458 7.08 -10.66 8.62
CA PHE A 458 8.49 -11.06 8.69
C PHE A 458 8.88 -11.88 7.44
N ARG A 459 10.02 -11.55 6.81
CA ARG A 459 10.52 -12.30 5.63
C ARG A 459 11.04 -13.71 5.93
N ALA A 460 11.33 -13.99 7.19
CA ALA A 460 11.65 -15.32 7.71
C ALA A 460 10.89 -15.50 9.04
N ALA A 461 10.64 -16.74 9.46
CA ALA A 461 9.91 -17.00 10.69
C ALA A 461 10.72 -16.50 11.91
N PRO A 462 10.21 -15.56 12.73
CA PRO A 462 10.84 -15.24 14.01
C PRO A 462 10.61 -16.39 15.02
N LYS A 463 11.31 -16.37 16.15
CA LYS A 463 11.10 -17.37 17.21
C LYS A 463 9.73 -17.16 17.86
N VAL A 464 8.84 -18.15 17.75
CA VAL A 464 7.45 -18.06 18.23
C VAL A 464 7.32 -17.78 19.73
N ALA A 465 8.35 -18.13 20.52
CA ALA A 465 8.43 -17.80 21.94
C ALA A 465 8.42 -16.29 22.25
N TYR A 466 8.76 -15.43 21.28
CA TYR A 466 8.63 -13.97 21.42
C TYR A 466 7.25 -13.43 21.01
N VAL A 467 6.43 -14.23 20.32
CA VAL A 467 5.06 -13.86 19.94
C VAL A 467 4.16 -13.88 21.19
N VAL A 468 3.30 -12.87 21.34
CA VAL A 468 2.40 -12.76 22.51
C VAL A 468 1.51 -13.97 22.76
N LYS A 469 1.07 -14.15 24.01
CA LYS A 469 0.26 -15.28 24.46
C LYS A 469 -1.02 -15.44 23.63
N GLY A 470 -1.36 -16.65 23.20
CA GLY A 470 -2.55 -16.93 22.39
C GLY A 470 -2.42 -16.54 20.91
N PHE A 471 -1.24 -16.14 20.45
CA PHE A 471 -0.93 -15.84 19.05
C PHE A 471 0.21 -16.73 18.54
N GLY A 472 0.21 -17.01 17.24
CA GLY A 472 1.26 -17.74 16.53
C GLY A 472 1.61 -17.10 15.19
N LEU A 473 2.39 -17.81 14.38
CA LEU A 473 2.84 -17.32 13.08
C LEU A 473 1.89 -17.78 11.96
N LEU A 474 1.32 -16.83 11.23
CA LEU A 474 0.54 -17.11 10.02
C LEU A 474 1.47 -17.05 8.80
N LYS A 475 1.71 -18.19 8.17
CA LYS A 475 2.49 -18.24 6.92
C LYS A 475 1.64 -17.76 5.74
N ASN A 476 2.07 -16.65 5.14
CA ASN A 476 1.41 -16.02 4.02
C ASN A 476 1.73 -16.73 2.70
N ALA A 477 0.87 -16.53 1.69
CA ALA A 477 1.03 -17.14 0.36
C ALA A 477 2.29 -16.67 -0.40
N ASP A 478 2.85 -15.51 -0.02
CA ASP A 478 4.11 -14.98 -0.56
C ASP A 478 5.37 -15.53 0.17
N GLY A 479 5.18 -16.41 1.17
CA GLY A 479 6.24 -17.00 1.98
C GLY A 479 6.67 -16.17 3.20
N THR A 480 6.10 -14.98 3.40
CA THR A 480 6.31 -14.21 4.64
C THR A 480 5.50 -14.77 5.81
N TYR A 481 5.74 -14.29 7.02
CA TYR A 481 5.05 -14.70 8.24
C TYR A 481 4.40 -13.48 8.89
N GLY A 482 3.08 -13.48 9.01
CA GLY A 482 2.34 -12.55 9.87
C GLY A 482 2.18 -13.10 11.29
N VAL A 483 1.59 -12.29 12.17
CA VAL A 483 1.18 -12.70 13.52
C VAL A 483 -0.34 -12.76 13.57
N ALA A 484 -0.90 -13.87 14.08
CA ALA A 484 -2.35 -14.05 14.15
C ALA A 484 -2.77 -14.79 15.43
N GLU A 485 -3.99 -14.54 15.87
CA GLU A 485 -4.63 -15.25 16.99
C GLU A 485 -4.68 -16.75 16.68
N ALA A 486 -4.17 -17.57 17.61
CA ALA A 486 -4.07 -19.01 17.46
C ALA A 486 -5.43 -19.68 17.73
N LYS A 487 -5.86 -20.54 16.81
CA LYS A 487 -7.16 -21.22 16.85
C LYS A 487 -6.97 -22.69 16.54
N LEU A 488 -7.32 -23.52 17.53
CA LEU A 488 -7.42 -24.97 17.40
C LEU A 488 -8.86 -25.33 17.02
N SER A 489 -9.02 -26.04 15.90
CA SER A 489 -10.29 -26.61 15.46
C SER A 489 -10.11 -28.10 15.15
N LEU A 490 -11.19 -28.87 15.14
CA LEU A 490 -11.15 -30.30 14.84
C LEU A 490 -11.83 -30.54 13.50
N ALA A 491 -11.20 -31.30 12.59
CA ALA A 491 -11.88 -31.68 11.35
C ALA A 491 -12.98 -32.72 11.61
N ASN A 492 -12.77 -33.61 12.60
CA ASN A 492 -13.73 -34.63 12.99
C ASN A 492 -14.02 -34.57 14.51
N GLU A 493 -15.03 -33.80 14.92
CA GLU A 493 -15.48 -33.71 16.32
C GLU A 493 -16.01 -35.04 16.89
N LYS A 494 -16.47 -35.96 16.02
CA LYS A 494 -16.85 -37.33 16.39
C LYS A 494 -16.25 -38.33 15.41
N VAL A 495 -15.59 -39.35 15.95
CA VAL A 495 -14.83 -40.36 15.19
C VAL A 495 -15.10 -41.76 15.71
N SER A 496 -15.11 -42.76 14.82
CA SER A 496 -15.21 -44.17 15.20
C SER A 496 -13.83 -44.83 15.20
N TYR A 497 -13.49 -45.53 16.27
CA TYR A 497 -12.28 -46.34 16.38
C TYR A 497 -12.63 -47.82 16.46
N ASP A 498 -12.07 -48.61 15.54
CA ASP A 498 -12.26 -50.06 15.48
C ASP A 498 -11.33 -50.76 16.48
N VAL A 499 -11.90 -51.38 17.50
CA VAL A 499 -11.17 -52.05 18.60
C VAL A 499 -10.27 -53.19 18.11
N ALA A 500 -10.50 -53.74 16.91
CA ALA A 500 -9.63 -54.76 16.31
C ALA A 500 -8.24 -54.21 15.90
N LYS A 501 -8.07 -52.88 15.86
CA LYS A 501 -6.78 -52.22 15.57
C LYS A 501 -5.84 -52.13 16.78
N GLY A 502 -6.31 -52.55 17.96
CA GLY A 502 -5.51 -52.58 19.20
C GLY A 502 -5.51 -51.23 19.93
N GLU A 503 -4.33 -50.79 20.35
CA GLU A 503 -4.17 -49.58 21.18
C GLU A 503 -4.25 -48.30 20.32
N LEU A 504 -5.09 -47.35 20.74
CA LEU A 504 -5.14 -46.01 20.15
C LEU A 504 -3.95 -45.20 20.69
N THR A 505 -2.94 -44.97 19.85
CA THR A 505 -1.79 -44.12 20.18
C THR A 505 -2.10 -42.64 19.97
N GLY A 506 -1.32 -41.74 20.59
CA GLY A 506 -1.50 -40.29 20.41
C GLY A 506 -1.43 -39.86 18.95
N ASP A 507 -0.43 -40.34 18.21
CA ASP A 507 -0.30 -40.12 16.75
C ASP A 507 -1.50 -40.63 15.95
N ALA A 508 -2.08 -41.76 16.35
CA ALA A 508 -3.26 -42.32 15.70
C ALA A 508 -4.51 -41.48 16.02
N ALA A 509 -4.65 -41.00 17.26
CA ALA A 509 -5.74 -40.11 17.67
C ALA A 509 -5.67 -38.76 16.94
N VAL A 510 -4.49 -38.15 16.83
CA VAL A 510 -4.26 -36.92 16.05
C VAL A 510 -4.62 -37.14 14.57
N LYS A 511 -4.23 -38.27 13.96
CA LYS A 511 -4.60 -38.59 12.57
C LYS A 511 -6.10 -38.89 12.38
N LEU A 512 -6.77 -39.37 13.42
CA LEU A 512 -8.19 -39.75 13.38
C LEU A 512 -9.10 -38.51 13.50
N VAL A 513 -8.83 -37.66 14.48
CA VAL A 513 -9.60 -36.43 14.75
C VAL A 513 -9.18 -35.28 13.82
N ASP A 514 -7.93 -35.31 13.35
CA ASP A 514 -7.32 -34.31 12.47
C ASP A 514 -7.48 -32.86 12.98
N PRO A 515 -6.89 -32.54 14.16
CA PRO A 515 -6.89 -31.20 14.72
C PRO A 515 -6.10 -30.24 13.81
N LYS A 516 -6.71 -29.09 13.50
CA LYS A 516 -6.15 -28.02 12.67
C LYS A 516 -5.79 -26.82 13.53
N LEU A 517 -4.61 -26.27 13.27
CA LEU A 517 -4.21 -24.94 13.71
C LEU A 517 -4.18 -24.01 12.50
N ASN A 518 -4.57 -22.76 12.69
CA ASN A 518 -4.44 -21.69 11.69
C ASN A 518 -3.05 -21.03 11.67
N VAL A 519 -2.16 -21.39 12.61
CA VAL A 519 -0.83 -20.80 12.80
C VAL A 519 0.22 -21.86 13.10
N GLU A 520 1.48 -21.55 12.80
CA GLU A 520 2.67 -22.31 13.16
C GLU A 520 3.17 -21.97 14.58
N GLY A 521 3.97 -22.88 15.15
CA GLY A 521 4.63 -22.72 16.46
C GLY A 521 3.86 -23.26 17.68
N TYR A 522 2.95 -24.20 17.45
CA TYR A 522 2.25 -24.95 18.49
C TYR A 522 2.34 -26.46 18.19
N ALA A 523 2.64 -27.26 19.20
CA ALA A 523 2.60 -28.72 19.16
C ALA A 523 1.26 -29.25 19.68
N VAL A 524 0.54 -30.03 18.87
CA VAL A 524 -0.74 -30.65 19.26
C VAL A 524 -0.50 -32.04 19.85
N THR A 525 -1.11 -32.30 21.00
CA THR A 525 -1.07 -33.60 21.70
C THR A 525 -2.48 -34.01 22.15
N ALA A 526 -2.76 -35.31 22.23
CA ALA A 526 -3.96 -35.84 22.87
C ALA A 526 -3.72 -36.06 24.38
N ASP A 527 -4.74 -35.87 25.22
CA ASP A 527 -4.62 -36.11 26.66
C ASP A 527 -4.27 -37.58 26.96
N LYS A 528 -3.19 -37.78 27.73
CA LYS A 528 -2.66 -39.12 28.02
C LYS A 528 -3.57 -39.92 28.92
N THR A 529 -4.22 -39.28 29.90
CA THR A 529 -5.08 -39.93 30.90
C THR A 529 -6.34 -40.48 30.24
N GLN A 530 -6.96 -39.68 29.35
CA GLN A 530 -8.13 -40.09 28.57
C GLN A 530 -7.76 -41.17 27.54
N LEU A 531 -6.59 -41.06 26.91
CA LEU A 531 -6.08 -42.09 25.99
C LEU A 531 -5.84 -43.43 26.71
N GLU A 532 -5.24 -43.40 27.90
CA GLU A 532 -5.08 -44.56 28.78
C GLU A 532 -6.43 -45.18 29.17
N ALA A 533 -7.44 -44.36 29.48
CA ALA A 533 -8.79 -44.83 29.81
C ALA A 533 -9.51 -45.49 28.61
N ILE A 534 -9.39 -44.92 27.41
CA ILE A 534 -9.87 -45.53 26.15
C ILE A 534 -9.20 -46.89 25.95
N ASN A 535 -7.87 -46.94 26.08
CA ASN A 535 -7.08 -48.14 25.85
C ASN A 535 -7.30 -49.22 26.93
N GLN A 536 -7.60 -48.83 28.16
CA GLN A 536 -8.03 -49.77 29.20
C GLN A 536 -9.40 -50.37 28.87
N ALA A 537 -10.36 -49.57 28.42
CA ALA A 537 -11.67 -50.11 28.02
C ALA A 537 -11.59 -51.08 26.83
N ILE A 538 -10.66 -50.86 25.89
CA ILE A 538 -10.35 -51.82 24.82
C ILE A 538 -9.77 -53.12 25.41
N LYS A 539 -8.84 -53.03 26.37
CA LYS A 539 -8.26 -54.19 27.08
C LYS A 539 -9.30 -54.97 27.90
N ASP A 540 -10.28 -54.28 28.47
CA ASP A 540 -11.41 -54.86 29.21
C ASP A 540 -12.47 -55.49 28.29
N GLY A 541 -12.26 -55.47 26.96
CA GLY A 541 -13.14 -56.10 25.97
C GLY A 541 -14.39 -55.29 25.61
N LYS A 542 -14.42 -53.98 25.93
CA LYS A 542 -15.54 -53.10 25.56
C LYS A 542 -15.58 -52.91 24.04
N THR A 543 -16.66 -53.36 23.42
CA THR A 543 -16.82 -53.35 21.95
C THR A 543 -17.53 -52.12 21.40
N GLU A 544 -18.24 -51.37 22.25
CA GLU A 544 -18.99 -50.16 21.87
C GLU A 544 -18.95 -49.12 22.99
N GLY A 545 -18.97 -47.83 22.63
CA GLY A 545 -19.22 -46.72 23.57
C GLY A 545 -18.41 -45.47 23.27
N ASP A 546 -18.98 -44.32 23.64
CA ASP A 546 -18.38 -42.99 23.44
C ASP A 546 -17.42 -42.62 24.58
N PHE A 547 -16.30 -42.00 24.22
CA PHE A 547 -15.27 -41.46 25.12
C PHE A 547 -14.90 -40.04 24.68
N THR A 548 -14.74 -39.12 25.62
CA THR A 548 -14.16 -37.79 25.34
C THR A 548 -12.65 -37.89 25.25
N LEU A 549 -12.07 -37.27 24.22
CA LEU A 549 -10.63 -37.08 24.06
C LEU A 549 -10.32 -35.61 23.76
N THR A 550 -9.67 -34.96 24.71
CA THR A 550 -9.20 -33.58 24.66
C THR A 550 -7.86 -33.52 23.92
N PHE A 551 -7.74 -32.58 23.01
CA PHE A 551 -6.52 -32.23 22.30
C PHE A 551 -6.01 -30.89 22.82
N THR A 552 -4.74 -30.85 23.19
CA THR A 552 -4.05 -29.66 23.69
C THR A 552 -2.99 -29.24 22.69
N ALA A 553 -3.12 -28.05 22.12
CA ALA A 553 -2.07 -27.38 21.37
C ALA A 553 -1.26 -26.51 22.34
N ALA A 554 0.00 -26.85 22.59
CA ALA A 554 0.90 -26.09 23.46
C ALA A 554 1.93 -25.34 22.61
N LYS A 555 2.20 -24.08 22.95
CA LYS A 555 3.13 -23.23 22.18
C LYS A 555 4.58 -23.62 22.39
N ASP A 556 5.36 -23.64 21.31
CA ASP A 556 6.74 -24.08 21.34
C ASP A 556 7.61 -23.15 22.21
N GLY A 557 8.15 -23.70 23.29
CA GLY A 557 9.03 -22.99 24.22
C GLY A 557 8.32 -22.06 25.23
N VAL A 558 6.98 -22.03 25.28
CA VAL A 558 6.22 -21.16 26.20
C VAL A 558 5.30 -22.01 27.08
N ALA A 559 5.62 -22.10 28.36
CA ALA A 559 4.74 -22.76 29.34
C ALA A 559 3.40 -22.01 29.48
N ASP A 560 2.35 -22.78 29.77
CA ASP A 560 0.98 -22.29 30.05
C ASP A 560 0.30 -21.49 28.92
N ASP A 561 0.87 -21.43 27.71
CA ASP A 561 0.19 -20.96 26.49
C ASP A 561 -0.35 -22.16 25.70
N THR A 562 -1.59 -22.52 26.01
CA THR A 562 -2.27 -23.70 25.46
C THR A 562 -3.67 -23.37 24.94
N LEU A 563 -4.09 -24.11 23.91
CA LEU A 563 -5.46 -24.17 23.41
C LEU A 563 -5.98 -25.60 23.57
N THR A 564 -7.25 -25.76 23.89
CA THR A 564 -7.89 -27.08 24.02
C THR A 564 -9.12 -27.21 23.13
N ALA A 565 -9.37 -28.43 22.65
CA ALA A 565 -10.58 -28.82 21.92
C ALA A 565 -10.92 -30.29 22.23
N GLU A 566 -12.19 -30.67 22.20
CA GLU A 566 -12.64 -32.01 22.60
C GLU A 566 -13.30 -32.77 21.45
N ALA A 567 -12.90 -34.03 21.26
CA ALA A 567 -13.53 -34.95 20.32
C ALA A 567 -14.23 -36.10 21.04
N THR A 568 -15.26 -36.67 20.42
CA THR A 568 -15.86 -37.94 20.82
C THR A 568 -15.27 -39.10 20.02
N VAL A 569 -14.59 -40.01 20.71
CA VAL A 569 -14.12 -41.30 20.16
C VAL A 569 -15.15 -42.38 20.51
N THR A 570 -15.91 -42.83 19.51
CA THR A 570 -16.80 -43.99 19.62
C THR A 570 -16.00 -45.26 19.36
N LEU A 571 -15.81 -46.10 20.38
CA LEU A 571 -15.36 -47.47 20.14
C LEU A 571 -16.43 -48.20 19.33
N THR A 572 -15.99 -48.93 18.31
CA THR A 572 -16.82 -49.83 17.51
C THR A 572 -16.13 -51.16 17.34
N LYS A 573 -16.91 -52.23 17.30
CA LYS A 573 -16.48 -53.51 16.76
C LYS A 573 -16.92 -53.54 15.31
N GLN A 574 -15.99 -53.37 14.37
CA GLN A 574 -16.33 -53.51 12.96
C GLN A 574 -16.85 -54.95 12.74
N ALA A 575 -18.15 -55.09 12.44
CA ALA A 575 -18.66 -56.35 11.92
C ALA A 575 -17.87 -56.67 10.65
N ASN A 576 -17.25 -57.85 10.65
CA ASN A 576 -16.25 -58.31 9.69
C ASN A 576 -16.54 -57.76 8.28
N PRO A 577 -15.65 -56.95 7.67
CA PRO A 577 -15.97 -56.25 6.43
C PRO A 577 -16.39 -57.27 5.37
N GLN A 578 -17.65 -57.21 4.95
CA GLN A 578 -18.12 -58.05 3.86
C GLN A 578 -17.25 -57.74 2.64
N PRO A 579 -16.52 -58.72 2.08
CA PRO A 579 -15.57 -58.43 1.02
C PRO A 579 -16.29 -57.77 -0.15
N ALA A 580 -15.69 -56.69 -0.66
CA ALA A 580 -16.19 -56.04 -1.86
C ALA A 580 -16.33 -57.08 -2.99
N PRO A 581 -17.40 -57.03 -3.81
CA PRO A 581 -17.61 -58.02 -4.84
C PRO A 581 -16.50 -57.95 -5.90
N GLU A 582 -15.58 -58.92 -5.88
CA GLU A 582 -14.57 -59.06 -6.92
C GLU A 582 -15.23 -59.50 -8.24
N VAL A 583 -15.30 -58.59 -9.21
CA VAL A 583 -15.64 -58.93 -10.59
C VAL A 583 -14.46 -59.65 -11.23
N ARG A 584 -14.56 -60.97 -11.40
CA ARG A 584 -13.56 -61.77 -12.13
C ARG A 584 -14.03 -62.08 -13.55
N LEU A 585 -13.28 -61.60 -14.54
CA LEU A 585 -13.41 -62.01 -15.93
C LEU A 585 -12.84 -63.42 -16.12
N SER A 586 -13.68 -64.38 -16.52
CA SER A 586 -13.21 -65.65 -17.08
C SER A 586 -13.18 -65.55 -18.60
N ILE A 587 -12.06 -65.98 -19.22
CA ILE A 587 -11.97 -66.17 -20.66
C ILE A 587 -11.94 -67.68 -20.90
N SER A 588 -13.05 -68.22 -21.41
CA SER A 588 -13.15 -69.60 -21.85
C SER A 588 -13.45 -69.64 -23.36
N GLY A 589 -12.84 -70.60 -24.05
CA GLY A 589 -13.06 -70.82 -25.48
C GLY A 589 -12.05 -70.10 -26.39
N ARG A 590 -11.26 -70.91 -27.13
CA ARG A 590 -10.69 -70.48 -28.39
C ARG A 590 -11.79 -70.48 -29.44
N ASP A 591 -12.18 -69.32 -29.94
CA ASP A 591 -12.67 -69.17 -31.30
C ASP A 591 -12.38 -67.75 -31.79
N VAL A 592 -11.23 -67.59 -32.45
CA VAL A 592 -10.89 -66.36 -33.17
C VAL A 592 -11.31 -66.57 -34.62
N LYS A 593 -12.47 -66.04 -34.98
CA LYS A 593 -12.78 -65.65 -36.35
C LYS A 593 -12.99 -64.15 -36.41
N ASP A 594 -12.36 -63.54 -37.40
CA ASP A 594 -12.52 -62.13 -37.79
C ASP A 594 -12.29 -61.09 -36.68
N GLY A 595 -11.34 -61.38 -35.78
CA GLY A 595 -10.65 -60.36 -34.96
C GLY A 595 -11.47 -59.68 -33.86
N ARG A 596 -12.67 -60.18 -33.51
CA ARG A 596 -13.49 -59.61 -32.43
C ARG A 596 -13.70 -60.60 -31.28
N LEU A 597 -13.28 -60.22 -30.08
CA LEU A 597 -13.66 -60.90 -28.84
C LEU A 597 -15.12 -60.59 -28.52
N THR A 598 -15.95 -61.61 -28.34
CA THR A 598 -17.37 -61.46 -27.97
C THR A 598 -17.62 -62.10 -26.62
N LEU A 599 -17.99 -61.30 -25.61
CA LEU A 599 -18.34 -61.78 -24.28
C LEU A 599 -19.83 -62.18 -24.24
N LYS A 600 -20.12 -63.42 -23.85
CA LYS A 600 -21.48 -63.84 -23.47
C LYS A 600 -21.53 -64.04 -21.96
N VAL A 601 -22.49 -63.41 -21.30
CA VAL A 601 -22.80 -63.65 -19.89
C VAL A 601 -23.79 -64.81 -19.81
N GLY A 602 -23.46 -65.84 -19.03
CA GLY A 602 -24.30 -67.01 -18.78
C GLY A 602 -24.33 -67.34 -17.28
N GLU A 603 -25.47 -67.81 -16.81
CA GLU A 603 -25.81 -67.85 -15.38
C GLU A 603 -25.16 -69.01 -14.60
N THR A 604 -24.73 -68.71 -13.37
CA THR A 604 -24.58 -69.64 -12.21
C THR A 604 -23.73 -70.92 -12.36
N ARG A 605 -22.72 -71.08 -11.49
CA ARG A 605 -22.76 -71.89 -10.24
C ARG A 605 -21.34 -72.02 -9.64
N ASP A 606 -21.28 -72.36 -8.36
CA ASP A 606 -20.06 -72.45 -7.55
C ASP A 606 -19.05 -73.48 -8.06
N LEU A 607 -17.73 -73.18 -8.02
CA LEU A 607 -16.77 -74.01 -7.28
C LEU A 607 -15.36 -73.40 -7.12
N VAL A 608 -14.85 -73.58 -5.91
CA VAL A 608 -13.51 -73.42 -5.34
C VAL A 608 -12.33 -73.73 -6.28
N GLY A 609 -11.30 -72.88 -6.29
CA GLY A 609 -9.95 -73.23 -6.77
C GLY A 609 -9.01 -72.03 -6.96
N SER A 610 -7.79 -72.09 -6.40
CA SER A 610 -6.72 -71.13 -6.69
C SER A 610 -5.92 -71.54 -7.93
N ILE A 611 -5.41 -70.56 -8.68
CA ILE A 611 -4.35 -70.79 -9.68
C ILE A 611 -3.24 -69.79 -9.44
N ASP A 612 -2.15 -70.29 -8.87
CA ASP A 612 -0.82 -69.68 -8.90
C ASP A 612 -0.12 -70.12 -10.19
N VAL A 613 0.60 -69.22 -10.86
CA VAL A 613 1.38 -69.54 -12.09
C VAL A 613 2.88 -69.41 -11.80
N LYS A 614 3.33 -70.14 -10.77
CA LYS A 614 4.75 -70.45 -10.51
C LYS A 614 4.97 -71.95 -10.27
N SER A 615 4.66 -72.79 -11.25
CA SER A 615 5.08 -74.22 -11.23
C SER A 615 5.34 -74.85 -12.60
N LEU A 616 6.26 -74.25 -13.37
CA LEU A 616 7.05 -74.90 -14.42
C LEU A 616 8.37 -74.08 -14.57
N GLN A 617 9.54 -74.39 -14.00
CA GLN A 617 10.02 -75.41 -13.04
C GLN A 617 11.17 -74.74 -12.22
N GLY A 618 11.67 -75.20 -11.07
CA GLY A 618 11.32 -76.33 -10.20
C GLY A 618 12.40 -76.53 -9.09
N ALA A 619 12.08 -77.31 -8.05
CA ALA A 619 12.94 -77.73 -6.91
C ALA A 619 13.49 -76.67 -5.93
N GLY A 620 13.20 -76.84 -4.63
CA GLY A 620 13.85 -76.09 -3.53
C GLY A 620 12.92 -75.75 -2.36
N SER A 621 12.91 -76.57 -1.31
CA SER A 621 12.06 -76.46 -0.10
C SER A 621 12.31 -75.22 0.78
N ALA A 622 11.26 -74.61 1.32
CA ALA A 622 11.18 -74.19 2.74
C ALA A 622 9.73 -73.79 3.16
N LYS A 623 9.46 -73.80 4.47
CA LYS A 623 8.14 -73.51 5.09
C LYS A 623 7.86 -72.01 5.23
N ALA A 624 6.58 -71.68 5.40
CA ALA A 624 6.11 -70.33 5.72
C ALA A 624 6.23 -69.96 7.22
N SER A 625 6.44 -68.67 7.50
CA SER A 625 5.87 -67.96 8.66
C SER A 625 6.10 -66.44 8.56
N GLU A 626 4.99 -65.69 8.53
CA GLU A 626 4.75 -64.37 9.17
C GLU A 626 5.70 -63.15 9.00
N GLY A 627 5.10 -61.96 8.90
CA GLY A 627 5.74 -60.68 9.26
C GLY A 627 5.94 -59.66 8.14
N PHE A 628 5.23 -58.53 8.21
CA PHE A 628 5.49 -57.33 7.39
C PHE A 628 6.76 -56.59 7.85
N THR A 629 7.65 -56.21 6.94
CA THR A 629 8.18 -54.82 6.87
C THR A 629 8.88 -54.53 5.55
N ALA A 630 8.89 -53.25 5.15
CA ALA A 630 9.59 -52.76 3.96
C ALA A 630 10.98 -52.21 4.30
N LYS A 631 11.97 -52.36 3.39
CA LYS A 631 12.80 -51.25 2.87
C LYS A 631 13.70 -51.72 1.72
N THR A 632 14.02 -50.80 0.81
CA THR A 632 14.93 -50.98 -0.33
C THR A 632 16.38 -51.22 0.08
N LEU A 633 17.09 -52.10 -0.64
CA LEU A 633 18.53 -51.97 -0.91
C LEU A 633 18.85 -52.53 -2.31
N TRP A 634 19.76 -51.88 -3.05
CA TRP A 634 20.37 -52.39 -4.29
C TRP A 634 21.37 -53.52 -3.94
N THR A 635 21.73 -54.45 -4.84
CA THR A 635 22.82 -54.26 -5.82
C THR A 635 22.78 -55.21 -7.03
N SER A 636 23.62 -54.88 -8.01
CA SER A 636 23.91 -55.64 -9.23
C SER A 636 24.53 -57.03 -8.98
N SER A 637 24.47 -57.91 -9.98
CA SER A 637 25.63 -58.22 -10.84
C SER A 637 25.42 -59.50 -11.68
N ASP A 638 25.77 -59.39 -12.95
CA ASP A 638 26.41 -60.44 -13.77
C ASP A 638 25.73 -61.81 -14.08
N VAL A 639 25.43 -61.96 -15.38
CA VAL A 639 26.04 -62.98 -16.29
C VAL A 639 25.40 -64.38 -16.44
N LYS A 640 25.03 -64.68 -17.72
CA LYS A 640 24.88 -66.01 -18.40
C LYS A 640 23.66 -66.89 -18.01
N VAL A 641 23.16 -67.84 -18.84
CA VAL A 641 23.58 -68.28 -20.19
C VAL A 641 22.38 -68.72 -21.08
N ALA A 642 22.64 -68.60 -22.39
CA ALA A 642 22.00 -69.11 -23.61
C ALA A 642 21.14 -70.40 -23.62
N GLY A 643 20.32 -70.52 -24.69
CA GLY A 643 19.79 -71.80 -25.20
C GLY A 643 18.90 -71.69 -26.45
N PHE A 644 19.40 -72.18 -27.60
CA PHE A 644 18.66 -72.71 -28.79
C PHE A 644 17.76 -71.74 -29.63
N ASP A 645 17.64 -71.85 -30.96
CA ASP A 645 18.38 -72.64 -31.97
C ASP A 645 18.37 -71.96 -33.37
N LYS A 646 19.06 -72.55 -34.34
CA LYS A 646 19.36 -72.07 -35.70
C LYS A 646 18.25 -72.25 -36.74
N ALA A 647 18.26 -71.31 -37.68
CA ALA A 647 18.08 -71.50 -39.14
C ALA A 647 16.73 -71.97 -39.72
N ALA A 648 15.95 -71.00 -40.18
CA ALA A 648 15.23 -71.09 -41.47
C ALA A 648 15.40 -69.77 -42.24
N LYS A 649 15.27 -69.82 -43.57
CA LYS A 649 15.66 -68.73 -44.49
C LYS A 649 14.54 -67.72 -44.69
N PHE A 650 14.86 -66.42 -44.69
CA PHE A 650 14.00 -65.41 -45.33
C PHE A 650 14.08 -65.57 -46.85
N ASN A 651 12.94 -65.35 -47.53
CA ASN A 651 12.89 -65.06 -48.96
C ASN A 651 12.22 -63.69 -49.14
N ASP A 652 12.51 -62.99 -50.24
CA ASP A 652 12.04 -61.62 -50.48
C ASP A 652 10.54 -61.52 -50.86
N GLN A 653 9.79 -62.61 -50.72
CA GLN A 653 8.35 -62.65 -51.02
C GLN A 653 7.49 -62.32 -49.78
N ASP A 654 7.93 -62.71 -48.58
CA ASP A 654 7.25 -62.39 -47.32
C ASP A 654 7.41 -60.89 -46.91
N LEU A 655 8.36 -60.18 -47.53
CA LEU A 655 8.59 -58.74 -47.38
C LEU A 655 7.62 -57.86 -48.20
N GLN A 656 6.79 -58.44 -49.07
CA GLN A 656 5.82 -57.68 -49.88
C GLN A 656 4.39 -57.71 -49.32
N ASP A 657 4.02 -58.74 -48.57
CA ASP A 657 2.75 -58.75 -47.82
C ASP A 657 2.77 -57.83 -46.59
N THR A 658 3.93 -57.23 -46.28
CA THR A 658 4.09 -56.18 -45.25
C THR A 658 3.62 -54.78 -45.72
N GLN A 659 3.12 -54.62 -46.96
CA GLN A 659 2.64 -53.34 -47.49
C GLN A 659 1.12 -53.26 -47.66
N ARG A 660 0.38 -53.41 -46.55
CA ARG A 660 -0.95 -52.78 -46.42
C ARG A 660 -0.99 -51.86 -45.21
N LEU A 661 -0.64 -50.60 -45.46
CA LEU A 661 -0.89 -49.47 -44.57
C LEU A 661 -2.37 -49.44 -44.16
N VAL A 662 -2.64 -49.66 -42.88
CA VAL A 662 -3.55 -48.78 -42.15
C VAL A 662 -2.69 -48.02 -41.17
N ALA A 663 -2.43 -46.75 -41.47
CA ALA A 663 -1.69 -45.87 -40.59
C ALA A 663 -2.52 -45.63 -39.32
N ILE A 664 -2.11 -46.22 -38.21
CA ILE A 664 -2.62 -45.80 -36.89
C ILE A 664 -1.88 -44.51 -36.55
N SER A 665 -2.51 -43.37 -36.85
CA SER A 665 -2.01 -42.07 -36.43
C SER A 665 -1.85 -42.03 -34.91
N PRO A 666 -0.81 -41.37 -34.37
CA PRO A 666 -0.68 -41.19 -32.93
C PRO A 666 -1.86 -40.35 -32.43
N GLY A 667 -2.70 -40.96 -31.60
CA GLY A 667 -3.93 -40.36 -31.10
C GLY A 667 -4.28 -40.90 -29.72
N LYS A 668 -4.82 -40.03 -28.87
CA LYS A 668 -5.41 -40.44 -27.59
C LYS A 668 -6.67 -41.25 -27.86
N ALA A 669 -6.76 -42.43 -27.27
CA ALA A 669 -8.00 -43.20 -27.21
C ALA A 669 -8.59 -43.06 -25.79
N THR A 670 -9.80 -42.51 -25.70
CA THR A 670 -10.55 -42.40 -24.45
C THR A 670 -11.61 -43.48 -24.41
N VAL A 671 -11.49 -44.42 -23.47
CA VAL A 671 -12.50 -45.47 -23.25
C VAL A 671 -13.33 -45.09 -22.04
N THR A 672 -14.65 -45.05 -22.21
CA THR A 672 -15.62 -44.58 -21.20
C THR A 672 -16.45 -45.76 -20.70
N PHE A 673 -16.45 -46.00 -19.39
CA PHE A 673 -17.22 -47.05 -18.75
C PHE A 673 -18.41 -46.45 -18.00
N ALA A 674 -19.62 -46.82 -18.40
CA ALA A 674 -20.85 -46.49 -17.68
C ALA A 674 -21.20 -47.61 -16.69
N VAL A 675 -21.69 -47.24 -15.51
CA VAL A 675 -22.30 -48.19 -14.57
C VAL A 675 -23.75 -48.40 -15.00
N LEU A 676 -24.13 -49.65 -15.27
CA LEU A 676 -25.49 -50.02 -15.67
C LEU A 676 -26.24 -50.64 -14.48
N ASP A 677 -27.54 -50.39 -14.40
CA ASP A 677 -28.43 -51.04 -13.45
C ASP A 677 -28.62 -52.54 -13.84
N PRO A 678 -28.27 -53.51 -12.97
CA PRO A 678 -28.37 -54.93 -13.29
C PRO A 678 -29.80 -55.44 -13.48
N ALA A 679 -30.84 -54.70 -13.08
CA ALA A 679 -32.23 -55.07 -13.31
C ALA A 679 -32.82 -54.57 -14.64
N THR A 680 -32.24 -53.53 -15.25
CA THR A 680 -32.80 -52.85 -16.43
C THR A 680 -31.83 -52.74 -17.61
N GLY A 681 -30.52 -52.79 -17.37
CA GLY A 681 -29.48 -52.64 -18.40
C GLY A 681 -29.18 -51.19 -18.82
N GLU A 682 -29.89 -50.21 -18.26
CA GLU A 682 -29.72 -48.78 -18.53
C GLU A 682 -28.63 -48.15 -17.64
N PRO A 683 -27.98 -47.04 -18.04
CA PRO A 683 -27.02 -46.32 -17.22
C PRO A 683 -27.65 -45.73 -15.95
N VAL A 684 -26.96 -45.85 -14.81
CA VAL A 684 -27.44 -45.31 -13.52
C VAL A 684 -27.33 -43.78 -13.50
N GLU A 685 -28.46 -43.08 -13.57
CA GLU A 685 -28.48 -41.60 -13.47
C GLU A 685 -27.82 -41.10 -12.18
N GLY A 686 -26.93 -40.11 -12.32
CA GLY A 686 -26.23 -39.46 -11.21
C GLY A 686 -24.80 -39.93 -10.96
N LEU A 687 -24.35 -41.04 -11.56
CA LEU A 687 -22.95 -41.49 -11.49
C LEU A 687 -22.18 -41.05 -12.74
N ALA A 688 -21.11 -40.27 -12.55
CA ALA A 688 -20.22 -39.89 -13.65
C ALA A 688 -19.44 -41.10 -14.17
N PRO A 689 -19.38 -41.34 -15.49
CA PRO A 689 -18.70 -42.52 -16.04
C PRO A 689 -17.18 -42.41 -15.90
N ALA A 690 -16.52 -43.55 -15.69
CA ALA A 690 -15.07 -43.61 -15.54
C ALA A 690 -14.41 -43.60 -16.94
N THR A 691 -13.52 -42.63 -17.18
CA THR A 691 -12.75 -42.53 -18.42
C THR A 691 -11.30 -42.98 -18.22
N LEU A 692 -10.84 -43.86 -19.11
CA LEU A 692 -9.44 -44.26 -19.23
C LEU A 692 -8.86 -43.65 -20.51
N GLU A 693 -7.92 -42.71 -20.40
CA GLU A 693 -7.09 -42.27 -21.53
C GLU A 693 -5.92 -43.25 -21.73
N VAL A 694 -5.76 -43.74 -22.96
CA VAL A 694 -4.57 -44.48 -23.38
C VAL A 694 -3.84 -43.68 -24.45
N THR A 695 -2.56 -43.42 -24.21
CA THR A 695 -1.65 -42.75 -25.17
C THR A 695 -0.65 -43.77 -25.70
N VAL A 696 -0.63 -44.00 -27.00
CA VAL A 696 0.33 -44.89 -27.67
C VAL A 696 1.51 -44.06 -28.15
N VAL A 697 2.72 -44.37 -27.67
CA VAL A 697 3.96 -43.70 -28.08
C VAL A 697 4.78 -44.66 -28.95
N SER A 698 4.94 -44.34 -30.24
CA SER A 698 5.79 -45.11 -31.15
C SER A 698 7.28 -44.82 -30.88
N GLY A 699 8.05 -45.84 -30.53
CA GLY A 699 9.49 -45.70 -30.28
C GLY A 699 10.28 -45.43 -31.57
N GLY A 700 10.61 -44.16 -31.83
CA GLY A 700 11.63 -43.76 -32.79
C GLY A 700 13.03 -43.96 -32.22
N ALA A 701 14.00 -44.37 -33.06
CA ALA A 701 15.37 -44.60 -32.63
C ALA A 701 16.05 -43.32 -32.13
N ALA A 702 16.70 -43.38 -30.96
CA ALA A 702 17.48 -42.28 -30.40
C ALA A 702 18.99 -42.54 -30.54
N PRO A 703 19.82 -41.51 -30.83
CA PRO A 703 21.27 -41.63 -30.81
C PRO A 703 21.79 -41.73 -29.37
N LYS A 704 22.95 -42.38 -29.19
CA LYS A 704 23.58 -42.59 -27.89
C LYS A 704 24.17 -41.27 -27.36
N THR A 705 23.64 -40.77 -26.24
CA THR A 705 24.35 -40.33 -25.00
C THR A 705 23.46 -39.43 -24.13
N GLU A 706 22.66 -40.02 -23.22
CA GLU A 706 22.26 -39.51 -21.88
C GLU A 706 21.19 -40.44 -21.25
N PRO A 707 20.96 -40.42 -19.92
CA PRO A 707 20.08 -41.39 -19.26
C PRO A 707 18.59 -41.11 -19.48
N ALA A 708 17.86 -42.12 -19.96
CA ALA A 708 16.44 -42.00 -20.28
C ALA A 708 15.52 -41.86 -19.04
N ALA A 709 14.50 -41.01 -19.17
CA ALA A 709 13.50 -40.76 -18.13
C ALA A 709 12.61 -41.99 -17.84
N LYS A 710 12.20 -42.13 -16.56
CA LYS A 710 11.20 -43.12 -16.16
C LYS A 710 9.80 -42.64 -16.51
N ALA A 711 9.06 -43.41 -17.30
CA ALA A 711 7.63 -43.17 -17.51
C ALA A 711 6.83 -43.57 -16.25
N GLN A 712 5.94 -42.67 -15.79
CA GLN A 712 4.96 -42.95 -14.75
C GLN A 712 3.59 -43.20 -15.38
N SER A 713 2.90 -44.27 -14.97
CA SER A 713 1.47 -44.43 -15.18
C SER A 713 0.71 -43.87 -13.97
N THR A 714 -0.09 -42.82 -14.19
CA THR A 714 -0.95 -42.24 -13.15
C THR A 714 -2.39 -42.73 -13.31
N VAL A 715 -2.84 -43.59 -12.40
CA VAL A 715 -4.27 -43.89 -12.24
C VAL A 715 -4.86 -42.85 -11.30
N LYS A 716 -5.74 -41.98 -11.83
CA LYS A 716 -6.43 -40.95 -11.04
C LYS A 716 -7.78 -41.52 -10.56
N ALA A 717 -7.89 -41.79 -9.27
CA ALA A 717 -9.18 -42.15 -8.67
C ALA A 717 -10.17 -40.97 -8.81
N PRO A 718 -11.47 -41.22 -9.06
CA PRO A 718 -12.48 -40.17 -9.06
C PRO A 718 -12.66 -39.61 -7.64
N ALA A 719 -12.93 -38.31 -7.55
CA ALA A 719 -13.20 -37.65 -6.27
C ALA A 719 -14.66 -37.89 -5.83
N GLY A 720 -14.86 -38.10 -4.52
CA GLY A 720 -16.19 -38.19 -3.91
C GLY A 720 -16.60 -39.60 -3.51
N LEU A 721 -16.20 -40.04 -2.30
CA LEU A 721 -16.70 -41.24 -1.64
C LEU A 721 -16.75 -41.01 -0.12
N THR A 722 -17.76 -40.28 0.33
CA THR A 722 -18.23 -40.31 1.72
C THR A 722 -19.60 -40.99 1.74
N ALA A 723 -19.71 -42.07 2.52
CA ALA A 723 -20.93 -42.86 2.59
C ALA A 723 -21.86 -42.34 3.70
N ALA A 724 -23.09 -41.93 3.33
CA ALA A 724 -24.34 -42.28 4.02
C ALA A 724 -25.49 -41.33 3.64
N GLN A 725 -26.43 -41.79 2.79
CA GLN A 725 -27.83 -41.38 2.89
C GLN A 725 -28.74 -42.58 2.60
N THR A 726 -29.37 -43.09 3.66
CA THR A 726 -30.37 -44.16 3.59
C THR A 726 -31.73 -43.55 3.27
N ALA A 727 -32.31 -43.85 2.11
CA ALA A 727 -33.69 -43.44 1.78
C ALA A 727 -34.40 -44.50 0.93
N VAL A 728 -35.22 -45.34 1.57
CA VAL A 728 -36.11 -46.29 0.90
C VAL A 728 -37.30 -45.55 0.29
N LYS A 729 -37.61 -45.79 -1.00
CA LYS A 729 -38.79 -45.22 -1.67
C LYS A 729 -40.04 -46.11 -1.52
N GLN A 730 -40.97 -45.63 -0.68
CA GLN A 730 -42.44 -45.68 -0.86
C GLN A 730 -43.14 -47.07 -0.86
N PRO A 731 -44.47 -47.08 -0.65
CA PRO A 731 -45.41 -46.91 -1.76
C PRO A 731 -46.49 -45.82 -1.55
N LEU A 732 -47.15 -45.40 -2.64
CA LEU A 732 -48.27 -44.46 -2.60
C LEU A 732 -49.55 -45.10 -2.01
N ALA A 733 -50.29 -44.32 -1.23
CA ALA A 733 -51.75 -44.41 -1.11
C ALA A 733 -52.36 -42.99 -0.96
N ARG A 734 -53.60 -42.80 -1.42
CA ARG A 734 -54.26 -41.49 -1.54
C ARG A 734 -55.04 -41.07 -0.28
N THR A 735 -55.43 -39.79 -0.30
CA THR A 735 -56.56 -39.13 0.40
C THR A 735 -56.33 -38.60 1.82
N GLY A 736 -56.95 -37.44 2.12
CA GLY A 736 -57.21 -36.98 3.50
C GLY A 736 -56.66 -35.59 3.84
N ALA A 737 -57.55 -34.61 3.88
CA ALA A 737 -57.33 -33.21 4.29
C ALA A 737 -56.66 -33.02 5.68
N GLY A 738 -55.99 -31.88 5.89
CA GLY A 738 -55.64 -31.43 7.26
C GLY A 738 -54.63 -30.30 7.38
N VAL A 739 -55.14 -29.09 7.65
CA VAL A 739 -54.55 -27.98 8.43
C VAL A 739 -53.58 -28.44 9.55
N ALA A 740 -52.55 -27.71 10.00
CA ALA A 740 -52.14 -26.31 9.82
C ALA A 740 -50.61 -26.17 10.12
N SER A 741 -49.86 -25.24 9.50
CA SER A 741 -49.39 -23.93 10.07
C SER A 741 -48.43 -24.04 11.29
N VAL A 742 -47.33 -23.28 11.47
CA VAL A 742 -46.92 -21.92 11.02
C VAL A 742 -45.37 -21.82 10.96
N ALA A 743 -44.85 -21.00 10.02
CA ALA A 743 -43.67 -20.11 9.97
C ALA A 743 -42.48 -20.23 11.00
N MET A 744 -41.30 -19.61 10.82
CA MET A 744 -41.00 -18.34 10.12
C MET A 744 -39.51 -18.17 9.72
N ALA A 745 -39.31 -17.26 8.76
CA ALA A 745 -38.10 -16.66 8.15
C ALA A 745 -36.90 -16.33 9.09
N MET A 746 -35.68 -15.98 8.65
CA MET A 746 -35.19 -15.22 7.46
C MET A 746 -33.83 -15.81 6.95
N MET A 747 -33.42 -15.75 5.66
CA MET A 747 -32.97 -14.58 4.84
C MET A 747 -31.87 -13.74 5.54
N LEU A 748 -30.72 -13.36 4.94
CA LEU A 748 -30.24 -13.16 3.55
C LEU A 748 -28.72 -13.52 3.50
N LEU A 749 -28.09 -14.12 2.47
CA LEU A 749 -27.54 -13.54 1.20
C LEU A 749 -26.83 -12.17 1.38
N ALA A 750 -25.68 -11.85 0.76
CA ALA A 750 -24.88 -12.42 -0.35
C ALA A 750 -23.40 -11.93 -0.21
N ALA A 751 -22.43 -12.04 -1.14
CA ALA A 751 -22.36 -12.49 -2.53
C ALA A 751 -20.92 -12.90 -2.92
N ALA A 752 -20.76 -13.69 -3.99
CA ALA A 752 -19.50 -13.79 -4.73
C ALA A 752 -19.75 -14.05 -6.24
N GLY A 753 -18.99 -13.36 -7.09
CA GLY A 753 -18.61 -13.87 -8.43
C GLY A 753 -19.38 -13.38 -9.67
N ALA A 754 -18.58 -13.15 -10.73
CA ALA A 754 -18.91 -13.03 -12.17
C ALA A 754 -19.82 -11.84 -12.58
N VAL A 755 -19.38 -10.87 -13.40
CA VAL A 755 -18.67 -10.94 -14.69
C VAL A 755 -19.45 -11.73 -15.75
N PHE A 756 -20.30 -11.02 -16.49
CA PHE A 756 -20.67 -11.39 -17.85
C PHE A 756 -20.77 -10.12 -18.71
N ALA A 757 -20.08 -10.10 -19.84
CA ALA A 757 -20.15 -9.00 -20.81
C ALA A 757 -21.27 -9.27 -21.83
N ILE A 758 -22.00 -8.24 -22.25
CA ILE A 758 -22.70 -8.18 -23.56
C ILE A 758 -23.07 -6.73 -23.94
N ALA A 759 -22.77 -6.40 -25.20
CA ALA A 759 -23.35 -5.39 -26.09
C ALA A 759 -23.67 -3.94 -25.63
N ARG A 760 -22.90 -3.01 -26.24
CA ARG A 760 -23.29 -1.67 -26.76
C ARG A 760 -24.79 -1.36 -26.86
N ARG A 761 -25.21 -0.17 -26.39
CA ARG A 761 -25.81 0.90 -27.23
C ARG A 761 -25.81 2.27 -26.53
N ARG A 762 -25.97 3.33 -27.34
CA ARG A 762 -25.93 4.76 -26.95
C ARG A 762 -27.31 5.29 -26.54
N GLN A 763 -27.30 6.51 -25.97
CA GLN A 763 -28.41 7.45 -25.72
C GLN A 763 -29.27 7.12 -24.49
N ALA A 764 -29.71 8.11 -23.70
CA ALA A 764 -29.61 9.57 -23.85
C ALA A 764 -28.76 10.24 -22.75
#